data_AF-A0ABD3QAJ9-F1
#
_entry.id   AF-A0ABD3QAJ9-F1
#
_cell.length_a   1.000
_cell.length_b   1.000
_cell.length_c   1.000
_cell.angle_alpha   90.00
_cell.angle_beta   90.00
_cell.angle_gamma   90.00
#
_symmetry.space_group_name_H-M   'P 1'
#
loop_
_entity.id
_entity.type
_entity.pdbx_description
1 polymer ?
#
loop_
_entity_poly.entity_id
_entity_poly.type
_entity_poly.pdbx_seq_one_letter_code
_entity_poly.pdbx_strand_id
1 'polypeptide(L)'
;MTARPTKRKKTDHTELIREAWDCYRNFIDAEENNDDSDGDTNAEEDDEYEDQDNGAIDELLELIDLLEPLKVQPFDMLPTSDSSAIVKSLNVKSLLPMLISMSYLHLANYAISYVLKDAKADGTTKEFLLGFESPMEYFEHSLRFWPTNPAAMSMCANYDRMNCWSSTEEICERYCKAAQYAGAWRQIALNYFQVSSEDVEDEADGMNAKEWVELLIMNGALGVDYISEEEDNEADEVKDSGEYSASEVEATASFMSGLLLSVLGKHDEALQYLRKFNLSHRIHPNVWKMAQSPNQDTLEAAPKNDADTSIYFEPRIYHNEVNAGSDIEENNPKGILPPTIYKKLCDLFSPTSNYWTESDYNHRGYYSYFIDLEHVSSNGKSVRERPTNLMEDVIVNYLLPLAERTLQENHKSEDEIPRIVGAEWWCHTRQLGANLGHQIHFDTDESLLGREKKVTHPIVSSVLYLTGGTEDTEGTDSPKAGATIVFDQTPDSKEVASKAWVCHPKDNAFMNFPGNMLHGVLPCTGGRVPKKNEEDVILSHNRLTFMVGFWTRNVTEGMGEHRTLYGPCGPLPPTTEEHSWVKESQMGYDESAELETRKTTKCDRMSTSYEVLPYTSPAWDEFVKMEGNKASIAATSSSPTLDVPKGLDHRYFVLNAPHCFSDSLFQNEDCF
;
A
#
# COMPACT_ATOMS: atom_id res chain seq x y z
N MET A 1 8.14 24.34 -30.75
CA MET A 1 7.75 23.71 -32.04
C MET A 1 8.39 24.40 -33.25
N THR A 2 9.56 23.92 -33.67
CA THR A 2 10.16 24.25 -34.98
C THR A 2 9.40 23.49 -36.07
N ALA A 3 9.10 24.15 -37.19
CA ALA A 3 8.32 23.56 -38.28
C ALA A 3 9.07 22.36 -38.90
N ARG A 4 8.63 21.13 -38.59
CA ARG A 4 9.18 19.89 -39.17
C ARG A 4 8.92 19.89 -40.70
N PRO A 5 9.89 19.47 -41.53
CA PRO A 5 9.81 19.62 -42.99
C PRO A 5 8.79 18.65 -43.60
N THR A 6 7.68 19.20 -44.10
CA THR A 6 6.60 18.44 -44.74
C THR A 6 6.89 18.20 -46.22
N LYS A 7 7.34 16.98 -46.54
CA LYS A 7 7.00 16.18 -47.75
C LYS A 7 7.86 14.91 -47.81
N ARG A 8 7.53 13.89 -47.00
CA ARG A 8 7.92 12.51 -47.32
C ARG A 8 7.26 12.15 -48.68
N LYS A 9 8.04 11.56 -49.60
CA LYS A 9 7.51 11.00 -50.86
C LYS A 9 6.50 9.89 -50.53
N LYS A 10 5.79 9.31 -51.51
CA LYS A 10 4.98 8.09 -51.28
C LYS A 10 5.88 7.01 -50.65
N THR A 11 5.87 6.92 -49.32
CA THR A 11 6.67 5.98 -48.56
C THR A 11 6.02 4.62 -48.67
N ASP A 12 6.84 3.59 -48.81
CA ASP A 12 6.39 2.21 -48.77
C ASP A 12 5.79 1.92 -47.38
N HIS A 13 4.61 1.30 -47.32
CA HIS A 13 3.96 0.99 -46.03
C HIS A 13 4.80 0.02 -45.21
N THR A 14 5.50 -0.91 -45.88
CA THR A 14 6.39 -1.86 -45.21
C THR A 14 7.58 -1.15 -44.57
N GLU A 15 8.12 -0.12 -45.24
CA GLU A 15 9.21 0.71 -44.70
C GLU A 15 8.75 1.49 -43.46
N LEU A 16 7.56 2.10 -43.50
CA LEU A 16 6.99 2.79 -42.34
C LEU A 16 6.74 1.87 -41.14
N ILE A 17 6.23 0.66 -41.36
CA ILE A 17 6.01 -0.32 -40.29
C ILE A 17 7.33 -0.74 -39.64
N ARG A 18 8.36 -0.97 -40.46
CA ARG A 18 9.68 -1.34 -39.98
C ARG A 18 10.35 -0.20 -39.20
N GLU A 19 10.30 1.03 -39.71
CA GLU A 19 10.80 2.21 -38.98
C GLU A 19 10.08 2.38 -37.63
N ALA A 20 8.75 2.22 -37.62
CA ALA A 20 7.97 2.30 -36.38
C ALA A 20 8.34 1.19 -35.37
N TRP A 21 8.63 -0.01 -35.86
CA TRP A 21 9.10 -1.12 -35.03
C TRP A 21 10.50 -0.86 -34.46
N ASP A 22 11.39 -0.31 -35.26
CA ASP A 22 12.74 0.06 -34.82
C ASP A 22 12.69 1.11 -33.70
N CYS A 23 11.82 2.13 -33.80
CA CYS A 23 11.58 3.08 -32.71
C CYS A 23 11.13 2.39 -31.41
N TYR A 24 10.20 1.42 -31.51
CA TYR A 24 9.75 0.69 -30.32
C TYR A 24 10.86 -0.15 -29.68
N ARG A 25 11.67 -0.83 -30.50
CA ARG A 25 12.81 -1.61 -29.99
C ARG A 25 13.85 -0.73 -29.33
N ASN A 26 14.21 0.39 -29.95
CA ASN A 26 15.12 1.36 -29.36
C ASN A 26 14.61 1.88 -28.00
N PHE A 27 13.30 2.07 -27.86
CA PHE A 27 12.69 2.45 -26.58
C PHE A 27 12.86 1.35 -25.52
N ILE A 28 12.55 0.09 -25.86
CA ILE A 28 12.72 -1.04 -24.91
C ILE A 28 14.19 -1.23 -24.54
N ASP A 29 15.09 -1.22 -25.52
CA ASP A 29 16.53 -1.33 -25.29
C ASP A 29 17.04 -0.19 -24.37
N ALA A 30 16.49 1.03 -24.50
CA ALA A 30 16.86 2.14 -23.64
C ALA A 30 16.38 1.96 -22.19
N GLU A 31 15.17 1.42 -21.98
CA GLU A 31 14.63 1.13 -20.64
C GLU A 31 15.45 0.02 -19.95
N GLU A 32 15.78 -1.07 -20.64
CA GLU A 32 16.56 -2.18 -20.08
C GLU A 32 17.97 -1.74 -19.63
N ASN A 33 18.60 -0.80 -20.35
CA ASN A 33 19.92 -0.29 -19.98
C ASN A 33 19.91 0.65 -18.76
N ASN A 34 18.73 1.18 -18.36
CA ASN A 34 18.62 2.07 -17.20
C ASN A 34 18.57 1.30 -15.87
N ASP A 35 17.93 0.13 -15.85
CA ASP A 35 17.73 -0.69 -14.64
C ASP A 35 19.05 -1.26 -14.05
N ASP A 36 20.10 -1.44 -14.86
CA ASP A 36 21.38 -1.98 -14.41
C ASP A 36 22.28 -0.97 -13.66
N SER A 37 21.91 0.32 -13.59
CA SER A 37 22.78 1.37 -13.05
C SER A 37 22.65 1.64 -11.55
N ASP A 38 21.65 1.04 -10.88
CA ASP A 38 21.35 1.30 -9.46
C ASP A 38 22.31 0.62 -8.46
N GLY A 39 23.33 -0.09 -8.95
CA GLY A 39 24.38 -0.69 -8.12
C GLY A 39 25.65 0.16 -8.06
N ASP A 40 25.81 0.98 -7.02
CA ASP A 40 27.12 1.40 -6.46
C ASP A 40 27.78 2.69 -7.02
N THR A 41 27.01 3.69 -7.49
CA THR A 41 27.58 5.01 -7.81
C THR A 41 27.47 6.00 -6.63
N ASN A 42 28.62 6.57 -6.24
CA ASN A 42 28.76 7.52 -5.14
C ASN A 42 27.95 8.81 -5.38
N ALA A 43 27.18 9.22 -4.37
CA ALA A 43 26.22 10.33 -4.36
C ALA A 43 26.79 11.76 -4.46
N GLU A 44 27.70 12.07 -5.39
CA GLU A 44 28.25 13.43 -5.55
C GLU A 44 28.07 14.07 -6.95
N GLU A 45 27.31 13.48 -7.88
CA GLU A 45 27.05 14.07 -9.21
C GLU A 45 25.52 14.14 -9.52
N ASP A 46 24.82 15.05 -8.84
CA ASP A 46 23.33 15.14 -8.83
C ASP A 46 22.70 15.95 -9.99
N ASP A 47 23.44 16.45 -10.98
CA ASP A 47 22.89 17.43 -11.96
C ASP A 47 22.84 16.97 -13.45
N GLU A 48 23.25 15.74 -13.82
CA GLU A 48 23.27 15.30 -15.24
C GLU A 48 22.19 14.26 -15.63
N TYR A 49 21.27 13.89 -14.74
CA TYR A 49 20.26 12.85 -15.02
C TYR A 49 19.02 13.31 -15.80
N GLU A 50 18.78 14.62 -15.98
CA GLU A 50 17.54 15.09 -16.63
C GLU A 50 17.51 14.93 -18.16
N ASP A 51 18.65 14.75 -18.82
CA ASP A 51 18.71 14.73 -20.29
C ASP A 51 18.51 13.33 -20.91
N GLN A 52 18.66 12.24 -20.15
CA GLN A 52 18.58 10.87 -20.70
C GLN A 52 17.15 10.37 -20.90
N ASP A 53 16.21 10.72 -20.02
CA ASP A 53 14.80 10.27 -20.09
C ASP A 53 14.06 10.81 -21.33
N ASN A 54 14.45 11.97 -21.85
CA ASN A 54 13.74 12.61 -22.95
C ASN A 54 13.90 11.87 -24.29
N GLY A 55 15.01 11.15 -24.47
CA GLY A 55 15.30 10.43 -25.72
C GLY A 55 14.35 9.25 -25.96
N ALA A 56 14.00 8.50 -24.91
CA ALA A 56 13.14 7.32 -25.01
C ALA A 56 11.70 7.69 -25.43
N ILE A 57 11.18 8.81 -24.91
CA ILE A 57 9.84 9.28 -25.24
C ILE A 57 9.73 9.68 -26.71
N ASP A 58 10.73 10.38 -27.24
CA ASP A 58 10.75 10.86 -28.62
C ASP A 58 10.58 9.70 -29.62
N GLU A 59 11.14 8.53 -29.33
CA GLU A 59 10.97 7.31 -30.13
C GLU A 59 9.50 6.84 -30.16
N LEU A 60 8.79 6.86 -29.02
CA LEU A 60 7.37 6.50 -28.95
C LEU A 60 6.49 7.49 -29.72
N LEU A 61 6.84 8.78 -29.69
CA LEU A 61 6.12 9.82 -30.43
C LEU A 61 6.35 9.69 -31.94
N GLU A 62 7.60 9.46 -32.37
CA GLU A 62 7.95 9.23 -33.76
C GLU A 62 7.27 7.98 -34.33
N LEU A 63 7.19 6.90 -33.55
CA LEU A 63 6.44 5.70 -33.89
C LEU A 63 4.98 6.00 -34.21
N ILE A 64 4.29 6.77 -33.35
CA ILE A 64 2.87 7.12 -33.55
C ILE A 64 2.71 7.96 -34.83
N ASP A 65 3.59 8.94 -35.07
CA ASP A 65 3.61 9.76 -36.28
C ASP A 65 3.85 8.92 -37.55
N LEU A 66 4.74 7.91 -37.47
CA LEU A 66 5.04 6.99 -38.57
C LEU A 66 3.84 6.13 -38.96
N LEU A 67 3.02 5.71 -38.00
CA LEU A 67 1.86 4.86 -38.22
C LEU A 67 0.57 5.62 -38.55
N GLU A 68 0.48 6.92 -38.28
CA GLU A 68 -0.70 7.77 -38.57
C GLU A 68 -1.19 7.63 -40.04
N PRO A 69 -0.33 7.68 -41.08
CA PRO A 69 -0.76 7.58 -42.48
C PRO A 69 -1.41 6.23 -42.82
N LEU A 70 -1.11 5.17 -42.08
CA LEU A 70 -1.62 3.82 -42.32
C LEU A 70 -3.07 3.66 -41.88
N LYS A 71 -3.62 4.59 -41.08
CA LYS A 71 -4.99 4.53 -40.55
C LYS A 71 -5.30 3.19 -39.87
N VAL A 72 -4.36 2.76 -39.02
CA VAL A 72 -4.47 1.51 -38.26
C VAL A 72 -5.83 1.47 -37.54
N GLN A 73 -6.57 0.39 -37.73
CA GLN A 73 -7.86 0.19 -37.09
C GLN A 73 -7.66 -0.49 -35.73
N PRO A 74 -8.54 -0.28 -34.75
CA PRO A 74 -8.55 -1.03 -33.49
C PRO A 74 -8.50 -2.55 -33.69
N PHE A 75 -7.88 -3.24 -32.73
CA PHE A 75 -7.89 -4.69 -32.65
C PHE A 75 -9.23 -5.17 -32.06
N ASP A 76 -10.17 -5.53 -32.94
CA ASP A 76 -11.55 -5.86 -32.57
C ASP A 76 -11.76 -7.31 -32.09
N MET A 77 -10.72 -8.14 -32.01
CA MET A 77 -10.88 -9.53 -31.57
C MET A 77 -10.82 -9.62 -30.05
N LEU A 78 -11.95 -9.99 -29.44
CA LEU A 78 -11.98 -10.36 -28.04
C LEU A 78 -11.34 -11.74 -27.86
N PRO A 79 -10.50 -11.95 -26.83
CA PRO A 79 -10.02 -13.26 -26.45
C PRO A 79 -11.21 -14.08 -25.90
N THR A 80 -11.94 -14.72 -26.82
CA THR A 80 -13.04 -15.63 -26.52
C THR A 80 -12.51 -17.06 -26.33
N SER A 81 -13.40 -18.01 -26.03
CA SER A 81 -13.05 -19.43 -25.87
C SER A 81 -12.48 -20.10 -27.13
N ASP A 82 -12.55 -19.47 -28.32
CA ASP A 82 -11.91 -19.99 -29.54
C ASP A 82 -10.61 -19.24 -29.86
N SER A 83 -9.59 -19.48 -29.03
CA SER A 83 -8.24 -18.91 -29.21
C SER A 83 -7.59 -19.29 -30.55
N SER A 84 -8.06 -20.35 -31.22
CA SER A 84 -7.44 -20.86 -32.45
C SER A 84 -7.55 -19.89 -33.63
N ALA A 85 -8.68 -19.18 -33.72
CA ALA A 85 -8.91 -18.19 -34.77
C ALA A 85 -8.00 -16.97 -34.59
N ILE A 86 -7.79 -16.54 -33.34
CA ILE A 86 -6.91 -15.42 -33.02
C ILE A 86 -5.47 -15.79 -33.34
N VAL A 87 -4.99 -16.94 -32.86
CA VAL A 87 -3.62 -17.42 -33.11
C VAL A 87 -3.29 -17.42 -34.60
N LYS A 88 -4.18 -17.95 -35.45
CA LYS A 88 -4.00 -17.98 -36.91
C LYS A 88 -4.03 -16.60 -37.58
N SER A 89 -4.63 -15.62 -36.92
CA SER A 89 -4.74 -14.26 -37.44
C SER A 89 -3.55 -13.37 -37.07
N LEU A 90 -2.75 -13.77 -36.07
CA LEU A 90 -1.59 -12.99 -35.62
C LEU A 90 -0.52 -12.97 -36.70
N ASN A 91 -0.25 -11.76 -37.19
CA ASN A 91 0.85 -11.42 -38.08
C ASN A 91 1.22 -9.95 -37.84
N VAL A 92 2.34 -9.47 -38.41
CA VAL A 92 2.81 -8.09 -38.23
C VAL A 92 1.71 -7.04 -38.45
N LYS A 93 0.89 -7.18 -39.50
CA LYS A 93 -0.17 -6.20 -39.79
C LYS A 93 -1.29 -6.21 -38.76
N SER A 94 -1.66 -7.38 -38.22
CA SER A 94 -2.68 -7.46 -37.18
C SER A 94 -2.17 -7.00 -35.81
N LEU A 95 -0.84 -6.95 -35.61
CA LEU A 95 -0.20 -6.52 -34.36
C LEU A 95 0.04 -5.00 -34.30
N LEU A 96 -0.07 -4.26 -35.42
CA LEU A 96 0.05 -2.79 -35.43
C LEU A 96 -0.82 -2.06 -34.39
N PRO A 97 -2.09 -2.43 -34.14
CA PRO A 97 -2.89 -1.76 -33.12
C PRO A 97 -2.36 -2.04 -31.72
N MET A 98 -1.77 -3.22 -31.47
CA MET A 98 -1.13 -3.54 -30.19
C MET A 98 0.15 -2.73 -29.99
N LEU A 99 0.95 -2.56 -31.04
CA LEU A 99 2.13 -1.70 -31.01
C LEU A 99 1.75 -0.27 -30.59
N ILE A 100 0.77 0.34 -31.26
CA ILE A 100 0.26 1.68 -30.90
C ILE A 100 -0.29 1.70 -29.46
N SER A 101 -1.01 0.65 -29.07
CA SER A 101 -1.56 0.53 -27.72
C SER A 101 -0.47 0.53 -26.65
N MET A 102 0.63 -0.20 -26.88
CA MET A 102 1.78 -0.25 -25.98
C MET A 102 2.54 1.07 -25.94
N SER A 103 2.72 1.76 -27.07
CA SER A 103 3.33 3.10 -27.06
C SER A 103 2.53 4.08 -26.21
N TYR A 104 1.20 4.08 -26.34
CA TYR A 104 0.35 4.91 -25.47
C TYR A 104 0.37 4.48 -24.01
N LEU A 105 0.54 3.17 -23.73
CA LEU A 105 0.67 2.68 -22.37
C LEU A 105 1.93 3.24 -21.69
N HIS A 106 3.07 3.17 -22.39
CA HIS A 106 4.35 3.69 -21.90
C HIS A 106 4.30 5.20 -21.71
N LEU A 107 3.68 5.93 -22.64
CA LEU A 107 3.44 7.38 -22.48
C LEU A 107 2.53 7.68 -21.27
N ALA A 108 1.52 6.84 -21.00
CA ALA A 108 0.73 6.95 -19.77
C ALA A 108 1.58 6.75 -18.52
N ASN A 109 2.45 5.74 -18.50
CA ASN A 109 3.36 5.48 -17.38
C ASN A 109 4.28 6.69 -17.12
N TYR A 110 4.93 7.19 -18.16
CA TYR A 110 5.79 8.36 -18.06
C TYR A 110 5.02 9.59 -17.55
N ALA A 111 3.81 9.83 -18.07
CA ALA A 111 2.98 10.93 -17.63
C ALA A 111 2.56 10.81 -16.14
N ILE A 112 2.35 9.60 -15.62
CA ILE A 112 2.12 9.37 -14.19
C ILE A 112 3.37 9.75 -13.39
N SER A 113 4.54 9.24 -13.77
CA SER A 113 5.80 9.56 -13.10
C SER A 113 6.06 11.06 -13.06
N TYR A 114 5.80 11.76 -14.16
CA TYR A 114 5.91 13.22 -14.23
C TYR A 114 4.95 13.92 -13.26
N VAL A 115 3.67 13.54 -13.25
CA VAL A 115 2.67 14.13 -12.34
C VAL A 115 3.03 13.89 -10.86
N LEU A 116 3.62 12.74 -10.54
CA LEU A 116 4.05 12.41 -9.18
C LEU A 116 5.30 13.20 -8.76
N LYS A 117 6.28 13.39 -9.66
CA LYS A 117 7.49 14.19 -9.41
C LYS A 117 7.16 15.68 -9.28
N ASP A 118 6.29 16.20 -10.15
CA ASP A 118 6.08 17.65 -10.34
C ASP A 118 4.90 18.25 -9.55
N ALA A 119 4.30 17.48 -8.61
CA ALA A 119 3.26 17.99 -7.70
C ALA A 119 3.72 19.20 -6.83
N LYS A 120 5.01 19.60 -6.93
CA LYS A 120 5.60 20.75 -6.26
C LYS A 120 5.85 21.97 -7.18
N ALA A 121 5.82 21.83 -8.51
CA ALA A 121 6.06 22.99 -9.38
C ALA A 121 4.81 23.85 -9.58
N ASP A 122 5.04 25.14 -9.72
CA ASP A 122 4.07 26.22 -9.70
C ASP A 122 3.19 26.32 -10.96
N GLY A 123 2.65 25.21 -11.46
CA GLY A 123 1.64 25.20 -12.53
C GLY A 123 2.07 25.82 -13.87
N THR A 124 3.33 26.24 -14.02
CA THR A 124 3.83 26.88 -15.25
C THR A 124 4.50 25.91 -16.24
N THR A 125 4.77 24.66 -15.84
CA THR A 125 5.41 23.60 -16.65
C THR A 125 4.43 22.61 -17.30
N LYS A 126 3.21 23.04 -17.67
CA LYS A 126 2.22 22.18 -18.36
C LYS A 126 2.37 22.13 -19.89
N GLU A 127 3.59 21.99 -20.42
CA GLU A 127 3.74 21.51 -21.81
C GLU A 127 3.84 19.98 -21.79
N PHE A 128 2.69 19.30 -21.71
CA PHE A 128 2.65 17.84 -21.83
C PHE A 128 3.12 17.38 -23.21
N LEU A 129 3.83 16.26 -23.24
CA LEU A 129 4.60 15.67 -24.35
C LEU A 129 3.86 15.54 -25.70
N LEU A 130 2.52 15.46 -25.69
CA LEU A 130 1.67 15.41 -26.89
C LEU A 130 0.49 16.40 -26.88
N GLY A 131 0.47 17.33 -25.91
CA GLY A 131 -0.67 18.23 -25.70
C GLY A 131 -1.88 17.59 -25.02
N PHE A 132 -1.77 16.35 -24.53
CA PHE A 132 -2.77 15.74 -23.64
C PHE A 132 -2.68 16.36 -22.25
N GLU A 133 -3.82 16.57 -21.59
CA GLU A 133 -3.88 17.24 -20.28
C GLU A 133 -3.74 16.26 -19.10
N SER A 134 -3.83 14.94 -19.36
CA SER A 134 -3.87 13.92 -18.31
C SER A 134 -3.33 12.56 -18.77
N PRO A 135 -2.68 11.77 -17.88
CA PRO A 135 -2.38 10.37 -18.13
C PRO A 135 -3.59 9.52 -18.54
N MET A 136 -4.81 9.93 -18.17
CA MET A 136 -6.03 9.22 -18.53
C MET A 136 -6.27 9.19 -20.04
N GLU A 137 -5.94 10.26 -20.75
CA GLU A 137 -6.15 10.34 -22.20
C GLU A 137 -5.24 9.32 -22.94
N TYR A 138 -4.02 9.11 -22.45
CA TYR A 138 -3.14 8.05 -22.95
C TYR A 138 -3.72 6.65 -22.72
N PHE A 139 -4.31 6.37 -21.54
CA PHE A 139 -5.00 5.10 -21.30
C PHE A 139 -6.19 4.90 -22.24
N GLU A 140 -7.00 5.93 -22.46
CA GLU A 140 -8.12 5.86 -23.40
C GLU A 140 -7.66 5.54 -24.82
N HIS A 141 -6.56 6.15 -25.27
CA HIS A 141 -5.95 5.85 -26.55
C HIS A 141 -5.38 4.42 -26.61
N SER A 142 -4.65 3.99 -25.59
CA SER A 142 -4.12 2.62 -25.48
C SER A 142 -5.24 1.58 -25.59
N LEU A 143 -6.30 1.74 -24.81
CA LEU A 143 -7.45 0.84 -24.80
C LEU A 143 -8.34 0.99 -26.03
N ARG A 144 -8.30 2.13 -26.74
CA ARG A 144 -9.01 2.28 -28.02
C ARG A 144 -8.40 1.39 -29.10
N PHE A 145 -7.07 1.29 -29.18
CA PHE A 145 -6.40 0.46 -30.18
C PHE A 145 -6.35 -1.01 -29.80
N TRP A 146 -6.27 -1.32 -28.51
CA TRP A 146 -6.37 -2.69 -28.00
C TRP A 146 -7.27 -2.75 -26.76
N PRO A 147 -8.60 -2.93 -26.93
CA PRO A 147 -9.58 -2.90 -25.84
C PRO A 147 -9.44 -3.98 -24.78
N THR A 148 -8.52 -4.92 -24.96
CA THR A 148 -8.25 -6.03 -24.04
C THR A 148 -6.80 -6.04 -23.59
N ASN A 149 -6.07 -4.92 -23.73
CA ASN A 149 -4.71 -4.78 -23.20
C ASN A 149 -4.75 -4.88 -21.66
N PRO A 150 -4.25 -5.99 -21.07
CA PRO A 150 -4.38 -6.20 -19.64
C PRO A 150 -3.50 -5.26 -18.82
N ALA A 151 -2.29 -4.93 -19.28
CA ALA A 151 -1.40 -3.97 -18.60
C ALA A 151 -2.03 -2.58 -18.53
N ALA A 152 -2.58 -2.09 -19.65
CA ALA A 152 -3.29 -0.80 -19.68
C ALA A 152 -4.50 -0.77 -18.76
N MET A 153 -5.29 -1.85 -18.71
CA MET A 153 -6.42 -1.93 -17.77
C MET A 153 -5.99 -1.94 -16.31
N SER A 154 -4.96 -2.72 -15.98
CA SER A 154 -4.43 -2.83 -14.61
C SER A 154 -3.86 -1.50 -14.14
N MET A 155 -3.01 -0.85 -14.95
CA MET A 155 -2.38 0.41 -14.59
C MET A 155 -3.38 1.57 -14.53
N CYS A 156 -4.35 1.61 -15.46
CA CYS A 156 -5.45 2.58 -15.41
C CYS A 156 -6.32 2.39 -14.16
N ALA A 157 -6.62 1.15 -13.76
CA ALA A 157 -7.33 0.86 -12.51
C ALA A 157 -6.55 1.35 -11.28
N ASN A 158 -5.24 1.16 -11.28
CA ASN A 158 -4.36 1.64 -10.21
C ASN A 158 -4.34 3.17 -10.13
N TYR A 159 -4.21 3.84 -11.27
CA TYR A 159 -4.20 5.29 -11.35
C TYR A 159 -5.51 5.90 -10.87
N ASP A 160 -6.66 5.37 -11.29
CA ASP A 160 -7.98 5.78 -10.81
C ASP A 160 -8.14 5.60 -9.30
N ARG A 161 -7.62 4.49 -8.76
CA ARG A 161 -7.64 4.20 -7.32
C ARG A 161 -6.82 5.21 -6.53
N MET A 162 -5.58 5.45 -6.95
CA MET A 162 -4.67 6.38 -6.26
C MET A 162 -5.21 7.81 -6.23
N ASN A 163 -5.98 8.21 -7.25
CA ASN A 163 -6.55 9.54 -7.35
C ASN A 163 -8.03 9.62 -6.92
N CYS A 164 -8.63 8.51 -6.48
CA CYS A 164 -10.05 8.40 -6.11
C CYS A 164 -11.01 8.91 -7.21
N TRP A 165 -10.69 8.69 -8.50
CA TRP A 165 -11.49 9.17 -9.64
C TRP A 165 -12.65 8.26 -10.02
N SER A 166 -12.53 6.98 -9.71
CA SER A 166 -13.55 5.95 -9.96
C SER A 166 -14.03 5.33 -8.66
N SER A 167 -15.24 4.76 -8.66
CA SER A 167 -15.75 3.98 -7.53
C SER A 167 -14.93 2.70 -7.33
N THR A 168 -14.97 2.15 -6.11
CA THR A 168 -14.31 0.88 -5.80
C THR A 168 -14.83 -0.26 -6.67
N GLU A 169 -16.11 -0.26 -7.04
CA GLU A 169 -16.74 -1.22 -7.95
C GLU A 169 -16.19 -1.12 -9.37
N GLU A 170 -16.10 0.10 -9.93
CA GLU A 170 -15.56 0.34 -11.28
C GLU A 170 -14.08 -0.08 -11.36
N ILE A 171 -13.29 0.26 -10.34
CA ILE A 171 -11.88 -0.14 -10.23
C ILE A 171 -11.75 -1.66 -10.13
N CYS A 172 -12.57 -2.29 -9.30
CA CYS A 172 -12.60 -3.75 -9.12
C CYS A 172 -12.97 -4.47 -10.42
N GLU A 173 -13.98 -4.00 -11.15
CA GLU A 173 -14.36 -4.57 -12.44
C GLU A 173 -13.22 -4.49 -13.46
N ARG A 174 -12.48 -3.38 -13.47
CA ARG A 174 -11.34 -3.19 -14.38
C ARG A 174 -10.20 -4.16 -14.06
N TYR A 175 -9.84 -4.36 -12.79
CA TYR A 175 -8.88 -5.38 -12.39
C TYR A 175 -9.34 -6.80 -12.72
N CYS A 176 -10.63 -7.12 -12.52
CA CYS A 176 -11.19 -8.42 -12.87
C CYS A 176 -11.03 -8.72 -14.36
N LYS A 177 -11.29 -7.72 -15.22
CA LYS A 177 -11.08 -7.81 -16.68
C LYS A 177 -9.60 -7.91 -17.04
N ALA A 178 -8.74 -7.10 -16.42
CA ALA A 178 -7.29 -7.18 -16.64
C ALA A 178 -6.75 -8.58 -16.34
N ALA A 179 -7.13 -9.18 -15.20
CA ALA A 179 -6.76 -10.53 -14.83
C ALA A 179 -7.28 -11.59 -15.81
N GLN A 180 -8.51 -11.44 -16.29
CA GLN A 180 -9.09 -12.35 -17.28
C GLN A 180 -8.36 -12.25 -18.63
N TYR A 181 -8.10 -11.02 -19.10
CA TYR A 181 -7.43 -10.79 -20.37
C TYR A 181 -5.97 -11.21 -20.33
N ALA A 182 -5.27 -11.01 -19.21
CA ALA A 182 -3.89 -11.45 -19.04
C ALA A 182 -3.76 -12.98 -19.21
N GLY A 183 -4.57 -13.75 -18.48
CA GLY A 183 -4.57 -15.22 -18.60
C GLY A 183 -4.95 -15.70 -20.00
N ALA A 184 -5.90 -15.03 -20.66
CA ALA A 184 -6.32 -15.40 -22.02
C ALA A 184 -5.27 -15.08 -23.10
N TRP A 185 -4.64 -13.90 -23.02
CA TRP A 185 -3.57 -13.50 -23.94
C TRP A 185 -2.32 -14.34 -23.76
N ARG A 186 -1.97 -14.70 -22.52
CA ARG A 186 -0.87 -15.65 -22.25
C ARG A 186 -1.09 -16.98 -22.96
N GLN A 187 -2.30 -17.54 -22.87
CA GLN A 187 -2.61 -18.80 -23.55
C GLN A 187 -2.58 -18.66 -25.08
N ILE A 188 -3.04 -17.53 -25.62
CA ILE A 188 -2.97 -17.24 -27.06
C ILE A 188 -1.51 -17.17 -27.53
N ALA A 189 -0.64 -16.44 -26.83
CA ALA A 189 0.76 -16.31 -27.18
C ALA A 189 1.52 -17.65 -27.11
N LEU A 190 1.30 -18.44 -26.04
CA LEU A 190 1.90 -19.77 -25.93
C LEU A 190 1.44 -20.71 -27.04
N ASN A 191 0.15 -20.71 -27.38
CA ASN A 191 -0.37 -21.49 -28.51
C ASN A 191 0.22 -21.01 -29.85
N TYR A 192 0.44 -19.71 -30.00
CA TYR A 192 1.08 -19.14 -31.18
C TYR A 192 2.52 -19.68 -31.34
N PHE A 193 3.32 -19.66 -30.27
CA PHE A 193 4.68 -20.19 -30.31
C PHE A 193 4.74 -21.69 -30.61
N GLN A 194 3.79 -22.47 -30.08
CA GLN A 194 3.69 -23.90 -30.38
C GLN A 194 3.42 -24.15 -31.87
N VAL A 195 2.45 -23.43 -32.46
CA VAL A 195 2.11 -23.58 -33.89
C VAL A 195 3.22 -23.05 -34.79
N SER A 196 3.83 -21.91 -34.46
CA SER A 196 4.90 -21.31 -35.27
C SER A 196 6.19 -22.11 -35.26
N SER A 197 6.44 -22.94 -34.25
CA SER A 197 7.64 -23.78 -34.19
C SER A 197 7.68 -24.89 -35.25
N GLU A 198 6.54 -25.24 -35.83
CA GLU A 198 6.42 -26.33 -36.81
C GLU A 198 6.50 -25.83 -38.27
N ASP A 199 6.26 -24.54 -38.52
CA ASP A 199 6.18 -23.94 -39.85
C ASP A 199 7.36 -22.97 -40.09
N VAL A 200 8.08 -23.22 -41.20
CA VAL A 200 9.26 -22.53 -41.73
C VAL A 200 9.27 -21.01 -41.50
N GLU A 201 10.41 -20.48 -41.06
CA GLU A 201 10.78 -19.05 -40.95
C GLU A 201 10.03 -18.14 -41.95
N ASP A 202 8.85 -17.62 -41.55
CA ASP A 202 8.10 -16.61 -42.28
C ASP A 202 8.78 -15.23 -42.07
N GLU A 203 10.06 -15.12 -42.45
CA GLU A 203 10.78 -13.85 -42.60
C GLU A 203 10.32 -13.14 -43.89
N ALA A 204 9.02 -12.89 -44.03
CA ALA A 204 8.54 -12.05 -45.11
C ALA A 204 8.94 -10.60 -44.81
N ASP A 205 9.88 -10.07 -45.59
CA ASP A 205 10.37 -8.68 -45.53
C ASP A 205 11.17 -8.30 -44.26
N GLY A 206 11.76 -9.29 -43.56
CA GLY A 206 12.66 -9.06 -42.43
C GLY A 206 11.98 -8.65 -41.11
N MET A 207 10.66 -8.82 -40.99
CA MET A 207 9.91 -8.60 -39.76
C MET A 207 9.41 -9.93 -39.20
N ASN A 208 9.86 -10.27 -37.99
CA ASN A 208 9.52 -11.52 -37.34
C ASN A 208 8.28 -11.36 -36.46
N ALA A 209 7.14 -11.93 -36.86
CA ALA A 209 5.91 -11.86 -36.05
C ALA A 209 6.06 -12.55 -34.68
N LYS A 210 6.98 -13.52 -34.54
CA LYS A 210 7.29 -14.15 -33.25
C LYS A 210 7.87 -13.13 -32.27
N GLU A 211 8.86 -12.35 -32.71
CA GLU A 211 9.48 -11.28 -31.92
C GLU A 211 8.43 -10.24 -31.49
N TRP A 212 7.49 -9.88 -32.37
CA TRP A 212 6.41 -8.96 -32.02
C TRP A 212 5.46 -9.53 -30.95
N VAL A 213 5.09 -10.81 -31.06
CA VAL A 213 4.25 -11.47 -30.04
C VAL A 213 4.98 -11.53 -28.70
N GLU A 214 6.27 -11.83 -28.72
CA GLU A 214 7.12 -11.85 -27.53
C GLU A 214 7.21 -10.48 -26.87
N LEU A 215 7.71 -9.46 -27.56
CA LEU A 215 7.93 -8.14 -26.97
C LEU A 215 6.63 -7.39 -26.64
N LEU A 216 5.59 -7.46 -27.49
CA LEU A 216 4.35 -6.71 -27.26
C LEU A 216 3.40 -7.43 -26.29
N ILE A 217 3.26 -8.75 -26.42
CA ILE A 217 2.28 -9.50 -25.63
C ILE A 217 2.94 -10.10 -24.40
N MET A 218 3.99 -10.92 -24.55
CA MET A 218 4.61 -11.61 -23.40
C MET A 218 5.30 -10.62 -22.46
N ASN A 219 6.27 -9.86 -22.95
CA ASN A 219 7.05 -8.97 -22.10
C ASN A 219 6.21 -7.73 -21.76
N GLY A 220 5.76 -6.98 -22.77
CA GLY A 220 5.07 -5.72 -22.57
C GLY A 220 3.71 -5.83 -21.86
N ALA A 221 2.76 -6.56 -22.45
CA ALA A 221 1.39 -6.56 -21.94
C ALA A 221 1.15 -7.52 -20.77
N LEU A 222 1.96 -8.55 -20.62
CA LEU A 222 1.78 -9.59 -19.59
C LEU A 222 2.84 -9.53 -18.49
N GLY A 223 4.01 -8.90 -18.71
CA GLY A 223 5.14 -8.98 -17.79
C GLY A 223 5.55 -10.44 -17.60
N VAL A 224 5.85 -11.13 -18.70
CA VAL A 224 6.30 -12.53 -18.71
C VAL A 224 7.66 -12.58 -19.36
N ASP A 225 8.62 -13.14 -18.64
CA ASP A 225 10.00 -13.30 -19.07
C ASP A 225 10.26 -14.72 -19.54
N TYR A 226 11.19 -14.87 -20.48
CA TYR A 226 11.72 -16.18 -20.86
C TYR A 226 12.88 -16.53 -19.94
N ILE A 227 12.71 -17.56 -19.12
CA ILE A 227 13.76 -18.03 -18.21
C ILE A 227 14.53 -19.12 -18.95
N SER A 228 15.70 -18.78 -19.47
CA SER A 228 16.67 -19.78 -19.93
C SER A 228 17.34 -20.41 -18.70
N GLU A 229 17.44 -21.74 -18.68
CA GLU A 229 18.35 -22.40 -17.74
C GLU A 229 19.77 -22.01 -18.17
N GLU A 230 20.39 -21.06 -17.47
CA GLU A 230 21.76 -20.63 -17.77
C GLU A 230 22.68 -21.86 -17.82
N GLU A 231 23.22 -22.12 -19.02
CA GLU A 231 24.10 -23.26 -19.31
C GLU A 231 25.46 -23.08 -18.62
N ASP A 232 25.51 -23.28 -17.30
CA ASP A 232 26.76 -23.36 -16.53
C ASP A 232 27.54 -24.67 -16.79
N ASN A 233 27.13 -25.47 -17.78
CA ASN A 233 27.80 -26.71 -18.18
C ASN A 233 28.19 -26.69 -19.66
N GLU A 234 29.40 -26.19 -19.94
CA GLU A 234 30.08 -26.40 -21.21
C GLU A 234 30.15 -27.92 -21.52
N ALA A 235 29.50 -28.31 -22.62
CA ALA A 235 29.52 -29.64 -23.26
C ALA A 235 28.39 -30.59 -22.87
N ASP A 236 27.20 -30.37 -23.44
CA ASP A 236 26.47 -31.36 -24.24
C ASP A 236 25.35 -30.63 -25.01
N GLU A 237 24.85 -31.18 -26.12
CA GLU A 237 23.73 -30.61 -26.90
C GLU A 237 22.44 -30.56 -26.06
N VAL A 238 22.28 -29.55 -25.22
CA VAL A 238 21.09 -29.36 -24.38
C VAL A 238 19.96 -28.83 -25.25
N LYS A 239 18.80 -29.47 -25.13
CA LYS A 239 17.58 -28.98 -25.75
C LYS A 239 17.17 -27.73 -24.99
N ASP A 240 17.07 -26.61 -25.70
CA ASP A 240 16.46 -25.37 -25.20
C ASP A 240 15.06 -25.69 -24.65
N SER A 241 14.98 -25.87 -23.34
CA SER A 241 13.75 -26.17 -22.60
C SER A 241 13.36 -25.00 -21.70
N GLY A 242 13.76 -23.77 -22.07
CA GLY A 242 13.39 -22.59 -21.32
C GLY A 242 11.88 -22.49 -21.11
N GLU A 243 11.51 -21.99 -19.93
CA GLU A 243 10.12 -21.85 -19.54
C GLU A 243 9.78 -20.37 -19.38
N TYR A 244 8.59 -19.98 -19.86
CA TYR A 244 8.09 -18.63 -19.64
C TYR A 244 7.56 -18.49 -18.20
N SER A 245 7.92 -17.39 -17.54
CA SER A 245 7.49 -17.07 -16.18
C SER A 245 5.97 -16.90 -16.04
N ALA A 246 5.50 -16.72 -14.80
CA ALA A 246 4.13 -16.31 -14.53
C ALA A 246 3.91 -14.85 -14.93
N SER A 247 2.70 -14.49 -15.37
CA SER A 247 2.39 -13.10 -15.74
C SER A 247 2.29 -12.22 -14.49
N GLU A 248 3.17 -11.22 -14.39
CA GLU A 248 3.13 -10.22 -13.32
C GLU A 248 1.86 -9.34 -13.37
N VAL A 249 1.39 -9.05 -14.59
CA VAL A 249 0.14 -8.30 -14.79
C VAL A 249 -1.06 -9.14 -14.32
N GLU A 250 -1.10 -10.44 -14.62
CA GLU A 250 -2.13 -11.34 -14.11
C GLU A 250 -2.08 -11.46 -12.59
N ALA A 251 -0.89 -11.58 -12.01
CA ALA A 251 -0.67 -11.63 -10.57
C ALA A 251 -1.19 -10.37 -9.89
N THR A 252 -0.75 -9.19 -10.34
CA THR A 252 -1.20 -7.89 -9.81
C THR A 252 -2.71 -7.74 -9.92
N ALA A 253 -3.27 -7.95 -11.11
CA ALA A 253 -4.70 -7.78 -11.33
C ALA A 253 -5.55 -8.80 -10.55
N SER A 254 -5.11 -10.05 -10.45
CA SER A 254 -5.82 -11.08 -9.70
C SER A 254 -5.79 -10.80 -8.20
N PHE A 255 -4.64 -10.41 -7.66
CA PHE A 255 -4.51 -10.08 -6.24
C PHE A 255 -5.37 -8.86 -5.87
N MET A 256 -5.31 -7.80 -6.67
CA MET A 256 -6.15 -6.61 -6.50
C MET A 256 -7.63 -6.92 -6.64
N SER A 257 -8.02 -7.80 -7.57
CA SER A 257 -9.41 -8.27 -7.67
C SER A 257 -9.86 -8.96 -6.39
N GLY A 258 -9.07 -9.89 -5.85
CA GLY A 258 -9.37 -10.59 -4.60
C GLY A 258 -9.51 -9.64 -3.41
N LEU A 259 -8.63 -8.62 -3.34
CA LEU A 259 -8.68 -7.58 -2.31
C LEU A 259 -9.95 -6.73 -2.42
N LEU A 260 -10.19 -6.13 -3.58
CA LEU A 260 -11.32 -5.21 -3.76
C LEU A 260 -12.67 -5.93 -3.70
N LEU A 261 -12.78 -7.17 -4.19
CA LEU A 261 -13.98 -7.99 -3.99
C LEU A 261 -14.24 -8.26 -2.50
N SER A 262 -13.18 -8.44 -1.69
CA SER A 262 -13.34 -8.58 -0.23
C SER A 262 -13.79 -7.27 0.42
N VAL A 263 -13.25 -6.13 -0.01
CA VAL A 263 -13.69 -4.78 0.41
C VAL A 263 -15.14 -4.50 0.03
N LEU A 264 -15.62 -5.06 -1.08
CA LEU A 264 -17.01 -4.95 -1.54
C LEU A 264 -17.94 -6.01 -0.94
N GLY A 265 -17.46 -6.85 -0.02
CA GLY A 265 -18.25 -7.93 0.59
C GLY A 265 -18.53 -9.14 -0.33
N LYS A 266 -17.94 -9.17 -1.53
CA LYS A 266 -18.05 -10.24 -2.53
C LYS A 266 -17.01 -11.35 -2.31
N HIS A 267 -16.97 -11.89 -1.10
CA HIS A 267 -15.91 -12.81 -0.67
C HIS A 267 -15.84 -14.10 -1.50
N ASP A 268 -16.96 -14.64 -1.96
CA ASP A 268 -16.94 -15.89 -2.76
C ASP A 268 -16.37 -15.68 -4.17
N GLU A 269 -16.62 -14.51 -4.76
CA GLU A 269 -16.00 -14.11 -6.04
C GLU A 269 -14.48 -13.90 -5.85
N ALA A 270 -14.06 -13.30 -4.73
CA ALA A 270 -12.65 -13.11 -4.42
C ALA A 270 -11.84 -14.42 -4.43
N LEU A 271 -12.43 -15.53 -3.96
CA LEU A 271 -11.76 -16.84 -3.94
C LEU A 271 -11.34 -17.34 -5.33
N GLN A 272 -12.03 -16.93 -6.40
CA GLN A 272 -11.67 -17.34 -7.76
C GLN A 272 -10.31 -16.80 -8.17
N TYR A 273 -9.98 -15.59 -7.71
CA TYR A 273 -8.70 -14.95 -7.97
C TYR A 273 -7.63 -15.39 -6.98
N LEU A 274 -7.96 -15.51 -5.69
CA LEU A 274 -7.00 -15.92 -4.65
C LEU A 274 -6.47 -17.34 -4.82
N ARG A 275 -7.25 -18.26 -5.43
CA ARG A 275 -6.83 -19.63 -5.72
C ARG A 275 -5.75 -19.75 -6.79
N LYS A 276 -5.44 -18.67 -7.51
CA LYS A 276 -4.34 -18.65 -8.48
C LYS A 276 -2.96 -18.57 -7.79
N PHE A 277 -2.93 -18.20 -6.52
CA PHE A 277 -1.72 -18.06 -5.72
C PHE A 277 -1.55 -19.24 -4.77
N ASN A 278 -0.33 -19.43 -4.26
CA ASN A 278 -0.06 -20.40 -3.20
C ASN A 278 -0.50 -19.86 -1.82
N LEU A 279 -1.80 -19.75 -1.60
CA LEU A 279 -2.41 -19.23 -0.37
C LEU A 279 -3.31 -20.29 0.26
N SER A 280 -3.41 -20.32 1.58
CA SER A 280 -4.31 -21.26 2.28
C SER A 280 -5.38 -20.58 3.14
N HIS A 281 -5.13 -19.35 3.59
CA HIS A 281 -6.01 -18.62 4.50
C HIS A 281 -6.28 -17.21 4.01
N ARG A 282 -7.46 -16.69 4.36
CA ARG A 282 -7.82 -15.28 4.25
C ARG A 282 -8.44 -14.80 5.55
N ILE A 283 -8.44 -13.50 5.79
CA ILE A 283 -9.28 -12.92 6.84
C ILE A 283 -10.73 -13.34 6.62
N HIS A 284 -11.37 -13.81 7.69
CA HIS A 284 -12.71 -14.35 7.61
C HIS A 284 -13.73 -13.28 7.14
N PRO A 285 -14.69 -13.61 6.26
CA PRO A 285 -15.72 -12.69 5.77
C PRO A 285 -16.45 -11.87 6.85
N ASN A 286 -16.64 -12.42 8.05
CA ASN A 286 -17.31 -11.70 9.14
C ASN A 286 -16.47 -10.54 9.71
N VAL A 287 -15.13 -10.60 9.61
CA VAL A 287 -14.27 -9.46 10.01
C VAL A 287 -14.53 -8.28 9.07
N TRP A 288 -14.56 -8.54 7.76
CA TRP A 288 -14.86 -7.53 6.74
C TRP A 288 -16.25 -6.92 6.92
N LYS A 289 -17.27 -7.75 7.13
CA LYS A 289 -18.64 -7.27 7.36
C LYS A 289 -18.74 -6.36 8.59
N MET A 290 -18.08 -6.75 9.69
CA MET A 290 -18.02 -5.94 10.92
C MET A 290 -17.26 -4.63 10.69
N ALA A 291 -16.20 -4.64 9.88
CA ALA A 291 -15.45 -3.45 9.50
C ALA A 291 -16.18 -2.52 8.52
N GLN A 292 -17.21 -3.00 7.82
CA GLN A 292 -18.05 -2.19 6.93
C GLN A 292 -19.30 -1.63 7.63
N SER A 293 -19.73 -2.26 8.73
CA SER A 293 -21.02 -1.97 9.39
C SER A 293 -20.85 -1.59 10.87
N PRO A 294 -20.44 -0.35 11.19
CA PRO A 294 -20.21 0.09 12.59
C PRO A 294 -21.47 0.07 13.47
N ASN A 295 -22.66 0.20 12.87
CA ASN A 295 -23.93 0.35 13.60
C ASN A 295 -24.75 -0.94 13.73
N GLN A 296 -24.21 -2.11 13.36
CA GLN A 296 -24.89 -3.37 13.67
C GLN A 296 -24.64 -3.74 15.14
N ASP A 297 -25.43 -3.12 16.02
CA ASP A 297 -25.77 -3.71 17.31
C ASP A 297 -26.19 -5.17 17.03
N THR A 298 -25.56 -6.13 17.71
CA THR A 298 -25.90 -7.56 17.69
C THR A 298 -25.51 -8.37 16.44
N LEU A 299 -24.21 -8.59 16.23
CA LEU A 299 -23.80 -9.99 16.08
C LEU A 299 -23.81 -10.58 17.49
N GLU A 300 -24.67 -11.58 17.73
CA GLU A 300 -24.78 -12.26 19.03
C GLU A 300 -23.38 -12.56 19.55
N ALA A 301 -23.00 -11.91 20.66
CA ALA A 301 -21.70 -12.11 21.28
C ALA A 301 -21.49 -13.62 21.42
N ALA A 302 -20.49 -14.16 20.71
CA ALA A 302 -20.18 -15.57 20.76
C ALA A 302 -20.07 -15.97 22.25
N PRO A 303 -20.59 -17.16 22.63
CA PRO A 303 -20.59 -17.59 24.02
C PRO A 303 -19.18 -17.43 24.59
N LYS A 304 -19.08 -16.78 25.76
CA LYS A 304 -17.84 -16.62 26.54
C LYS A 304 -17.35 -18.01 26.99
N ASN A 305 -16.83 -18.80 26.06
CA ASN A 305 -16.26 -20.09 26.34
C ASN A 305 -14.73 -19.99 26.40
N ASP A 306 -14.27 -20.47 27.55
CA ASP A 306 -12.94 -20.88 27.96
C ASP A 306 -11.77 -19.89 28.01
N ALA A 307 -11.08 -20.01 29.15
CA ALA A 307 -9.94 -19.26 29.60
C ALA A 307 -8.70 -19.65 28.78
N ASP A 308 -8.49 -18.99 27.64
CA ASP A 308 -7.16 -18.94 27.07
C ASP A 308 -6.33 -17.91 27.85
N THR A 309 -5.31 -18.40 28.54
CA THR A 309 -4.53 -17.68 29.55
C THR A 309 -3.47 -16.73 28.97
N SER A 310 -3.44 -16.53 27.65
CA SER A 310 -2.37 -15.80 26.96
C SER A 310 -2.63 -14.29 26.78
N ILE A 311 -3.89 -13.84 26.83
CA ILE A 311 -4.26 -12.44 26.57
C ILE A 311 -4.21 -11.63 27.86
N TYR A 312 -3.39 -10.58 27.87
CA TYR A 312 -3.20 -9.71 29.04
C TYR A 312 -4.44 -8.86 29.37
N PHE A 313 -5.11 -8.33 28.34
CA PHE A 313 -6.39 -7.63 28.42
C PHE A 313 -7.08 -7.60 27.06
N GLU A 314 -8.41 -7.46 27.04
CA GLU A 314 -9.15 -7.30 25.78
C GLU A 314 -8.91 -5.90 25.17
N PRO A 315 -8.68 -5.81 23.84
CA PRO A 315 -8.60 -4.56 23.12
C PRO A 315 -9.82 -3.65 23.40
N ARG A 316 -9.56 -2.37 23.62
CA ARG A 316 -10.57 -1.39 24.03
C ARG A 316 -10.31 -0.02 23.43
N ILE A 317 -11.34 0.83 23.41
CA ILE A 317 -11.26 2.22 22.96
C ILE A 317 -11.78 3.17 24.01
N TYR A 318 -10.98 4.18 24.34
CA TYR A 318 -11.30 5.27 25.24
C TYR A 318 -11.87 6.45 24.47
N HIS A 319 -12.97 7.00 24.97
CA HIS A 319 -13.61 8.20 24.45
C HIS A 319 -14.33 8.92 25.61
N ASN A 320 -14.64 10.20 25.42
CA ASN A 320 -15.45 10.95 26.37
C ASN A 320 -16.86 11.12 25.79
N GLU A 321 -17.85 10.49 26.43
CA GLU A 321 -19.26 10.81 26.17
C GLU A 321 -19.64 12.10 26.90
N VAL A 322 -20.11 13.11 26.18
CA VAL A 322 -20.84 14.21 26.81
C VAL A 322 -22.24 13.69 27.08
N ASN A 323 -22.68 13.71 28.35
CA ASN A 323 -24.07 13.46 28.70
C ASN A 323 -24.97 14.26 27.75
N ALA A 324 -25.81 13.58 26.97
CA ALA A 324 -26.63 14.12 25.88
C ALA A 324 -27.72 15.15 26.30
N GLY A 325 -27.54 15.82 27.44
CA GLY A 325 -28.47 16.79 28.02
C GLY A 325 -27.85 18.11 28.49
N SER A 326 -26.58 18.40 28.18
CA SER A 326 -25.99 19.72 28.43
C SER A 326 -25.86 20.50 27.12
N ASP A 327 -26.56 21.64 27.01
CA ASP A 327 -26.50 22.62 25.92
C ASP A 327 -25.09 23.25 25.77
N ILE A 328 -24.10 22.45 25.35
CA ILE A 328 -22.72 22.90 25.14
C ILE A 328 -22.49 23.13 23.65
N GLU A 329 -21.94 24.30 23.37
CA GLU A 329 -21.63 24.91 22.08
C GLU A 329 -21.05 23.91 21.03
N GLU A 330 -21.56 24.02 19.80
CA GLU A 330 -21.24 23.26 18.57
C GLU A 330 -19.75 23.11 18.20
N ASN A 331 -18.82 23.76 18.93
CA ASN A 331 -17.41 23.87 18.54
C ASN A 331 -16.42 23.16 19.49
N ASN A 332 -16.89 22.36 20.45
CA ASN A 332 -15.99 21.64 21.36
C ASN A 332 -15.81 20.18 20.88
N PRO A 333 -14.68 19.80 20.26
CA PRO A 333 -14.45 18.42 19.84
C PRO A 333 -14.58 17.46 21.02
N LYS A 334 -15.47 16.49 20.86
CA LYS A 334 -15.62 15.32 21.73
C LYS A 334 -14.28 14.55 21.75
N GLY A 335 -14.03 13.75 22.79
CA GLY A 335 -12.88 12.84 22.84
C GLY A 335 -11.87 13.10 23.96
N ILE A 336 -10.73 12.41 23.90
CA ILE A 336 -9.78 12.28 25.02
C ILE A 336 -8.87 13.50 25.19
N LEU A 337 -8.48 14.16 24.09
CA LEU A 337 -7.60 15.31 24.12
C LEU A 337 -8.43 16.59 24.25
N PRO A 338 -7.98 17.58 25.03
CA PRO A 338 -8.55 18.90 25.01
C PRO A 338 -8.53 19.47 23.59
N PRO A 339 -9.59 20.20 23.17
CA PRO A 339 -9.72 20.77 21.83
C PRO A 339 -8.49 21.47 21.28
N THR A 340 -7.83 22.26 22.12
CA THR A 340 -6.64 23.03 21.74
C THR A 340 -5.44 22.14 21.47
N ILE A 341 -5.28 21.06 22.23
CA ILE A 341 -4.20 20.07 22.05
C ILE A 341 -4.52 19.21 20.83
N TYR A 342 -5.77 18.73 20.72
CA TYR A 342 -6.24 17.96 19.58
C TYR A 342 -6.02 18.71 18.26
N LYS A 343 -6.46 19.97 18.17
CA LYS A 343 -6.29 20.81 16.99
C LYS A 343 -4.80 20.99 16.65
N LYS A 344 -3.96 21.34 17.63
CA LYS A 344 -2.52 21.47 17.40
C LYS A 344 -1.89 20.19 16.85
N LEU A 345 -2.30 19.04 17.35
CA LEU A 345 -1.80 17.75 16.90
C LEU A 345 -2.25 17.43 15.47
N CYS A 346 -3.50 17.76 15.12
CA CYS A 346 -4.02 17.65 13.76
C CYS A 346 -3.32 18.61 12.79
N ASP A 347 -3.06 19.85 13.20
CA ASP A 347 -2.35 20.85 12.40
C ASP A 347 -0.90 20.37 12.11
N LEU A 348 -0.18 19.94 13.16
CA LEU A 348 1.21 19.46 13.09
C LEU A 348 1.37 18.24 12.17
N PHE A 349 0.39 17.35 12.15
CA PHE A 349 0.40 16.13 11.32
C PHE A 349 -0.57 16.21 10.12
N SER A 350 -1.02 17.41 9.74
CA SER A 350 -1.83 17.58 8.54
C SER A 350 -1.11 17.02 7.30
N PRO A 351 -1.80 16.49 6.28
CA PRO A 351 -1.14 15.87 5.13
C PRO A 351 -0.17 16.77 4.37
N THR A 352 -0.32 18.09 4.51
CA THR A 352 0.52 19.12 3.91
C THR A 352 1.55 19.70 4.87
N SER A 353 1.68 19.15 6.09
CA SER A 353 2.60 19.68 7.09
C SER A 353 4.05 19.36 6.77
N ASN A 354 4.93 20.18 7.34
CA ASN A 354 6.37 20.01 7.23
C ASN A 354 6.87 18.69 7.83
N TYR A 355 6.10 18.05 8.73
CA TYR A 355 6.48 16.75 9.27
C TYR A 355 6.72 15.72 8.16
N TRP A 356 5.80 15.61 7.19
CA TRP A 356 5.90 14.59 6.14
C TRP A 356 7.00 14.88 5.13
N THR A 357 7.18 16.15 4.77
CA THR A 357 8.20 16.57 3.80
C THR A 357 9.60 16.56 4.38
N GLU A 358 9.79 17.10 5.60
CA GLU A 358 11.10 17.17 6.26
C GLU A 358 11.59 15.79 6.75
N SER A 359 10.66 14.86 7.05
CA SER A 359 11.00 13.48 7.36
C SER A 359 11.12 12.58 6.13
N ASP A 360 10.85 13.07 4.92
CA ASP A 360 10.80 12.28 3.69
C ASP A 360 9.97 10.99 3.83
N TYR A 361 8.78 11.12 4.41
CA TYR A 361 7.94 9.98 4.83
C TYR A 361 7.67 8.97 3.70
N ASN A 362 7.55 9.44 2.45
CA ASN A 362 7.18 8.59 1.32
C ASN A 362 8.31 7.69 0.82
N HIS A 363 9.59 8.03 1.08
CA HIS A 363 10.73 7.30 0.54
C HIS A 363 11.63 6.69 1.62
N ARG A 364 11.50 7.14 2.88
CA ARG A 364 12.44 6.76 3.95
C ARG A 364 12.25 5.35 4.52
N GLY A 365 11.08 4.73 4.33
CA GLY A 365 10.71 3.51 5.05
C GLY A 365 10.27 3.79 6.48
N TYR A 366 10.34 2.77 7.35
CA TYR A 366 9.85 2.86 8.73
C TYR A 366 10.78 3.66 9.64
N TYR A 367 10.22 4.61 10.38
CA TYR A 367 10.91 5.30 11.47
C TYR A 367 9.95 5.61 12.61
N SER A 368 10.51 5.73 13.81
CA SER A 368 9.78 6.04 15.04
C SER A 368 10.67 6.79 16.02
N TYR A 369 10.08 7.39 17.05
CA TYR A 369 10.81 8.15 18.06
C TYR A 369 10.61 7.54 19.44
N PHE A 370 11.70 7.39 20.19
CA PHE A 370 11.62 6.87 21.56
C PHE A 370 11.80 7.96 22.62
N ILE A 371 10.87 7.99 23.56
CA ILE A 371 10.87 8.83 24.76
C ILE A 371 11.19 7.97 25.97
N ASP A 372 12.33 8.23 26.62
CA ASP A 372 12.61 7.69 27.94
C ASP A 372 11.88 8.54 28.99
N LEU A 373 10.84 7.96 29.60
CA LEU A 373 9.97 8.66 30.56
C LEU A 373 10.67 8.96 31.89
N GLU A 374 11.75 8.23 32.19
CA GLU A 374 12.54 8.34 33.41
C GLU A 374 13.81 9.18 33.21
N HIS A 375 14.16 9.50 31.96
CA HIS A 375 15.32 10.34 31.67
C HIS A 375 15.19 11.71 32.32
N VAL A 376 16.12 12.01 33.22
CA VAL A 376 16.19 13.28 33.93
C VAL A 376 17.01 14.25 33.08
N SER A 377 16.33 15.27 32.55
CA SER A 377 16.99 16.33 31.78
C SER A 377 17.92 17.19 32.65
N SER A 378 18.68 18.10 32.02
CA SER A 378 19.60 19.02 32.72
C SER A 378 18.92 19.90 33.76
N ASN A 379 17.60 20.10 33.67
CA ASN A 379 16.81 20.86 34.65
C ASN A 379 16.42 20.03 35.90
N GLY A 380 16.86 18.77 35.98
CA GLY A 380 16.64 17.88 37.12
C GLY A 380 15.25 17.24 37.18
N LYS A 381 14.44 17.38 36.12
CA LYS A 381 13.11 16.75 36.02
C LYS A 381 13.06 15.75 34.87
N SER A 382 12.29 14.69 35.07
CA SER A 382 12.02 13.72 34.02
C SER A 382 10.94 14.19 33.03
N VAL A 383 10.86 13.57 31.87
CA VAL A 383 9.80 13.84 30.88
C VAL A 383 8.41 13.61 31.50
N ARG A 384 8.26 12.57 32.33
CA ARG A 384 7.02 12.29 33.06
C ARG A 384 6.60 13.43 34.00
N GLU A 385 7.56 14.19 34.54
CA GLU A 385 7.29 15.33 35.41
C GLU A 385 7.08 16.64 34.64
N ARG A 386 7.78 16.81 33.53
CA ARG A 386 7.77 18.04 32.73
C ARG A 386 7.93 17.73 31.23
N PRO A 387 6.83 17.47 30.52
CA PRO A 387 6.83 17.47 29.06
C PRO A 387 7.34 18.80 28.49
N THR A 388 8.12 18.70 27.42
CA THR A 388 8.83 19.82 26.78
C THR A 388 8.35 20.10 25.35
N ASN A 389 7.49 19.24 24.81
CA ASN A 389 6.86 19.41 23.50
C ASN A 389 5.46 18.79 23.51
N LEU A 390 4.71 19.04 22.43
CA LEU A 390 3.34 18.58 22.25
C LEU A 390 3.19 17.05 22.37
N MET A 391 4.10 16.27 21.76
CA MET A 391 4.02 14.80 21.76
C MET A 391 4.24 14.23 23.16
N GLU A 392 5.24 14.72 23.88
CA GLU A 392 5.48 14.36 25.28
C GLU A 392 4.26 14.71 26.15
N ASP A 393 3.63 15.88 25.93
CA ASP A 393 2.46 16.30 26.70
C ASP A 393 1.26 15.39 26.43
N VAL A 394 0.97 15.11 25.16
CA VAL A 394 -0.07 14.16 24.74
C VAL A 394 0.16 12.80 25.38
N ILE A 395 1.35 12.24 25.25
CA ILE A 395 1.69 10.91 25.77
C ILE A 395 1.60 10.90 27.29
N VAL A 396 2.33 11.76 28.00
CA VAL A 396 2.44 11.72 29.46
C VAL A 396 1.14 12.09 30.15
N ASN A 397 0.46 13.13 29.67
CA ASN A 397 -0.70 13.66 30.39
C ASN A 397 -2.02 13.02 29.97
N TYR A 398 -2.14 12.44 28.77
CA TYR A 398 -3.43 11.94 28.27
C TYR A 398 -3.42 10.44 27.95
N LEU A 399 -2.38 9.92 27.29
CA LEU A 399 -2.39 8.52 26.82
C LEU A 399 -1.82 7.53 27.85
N LEU A 400 -0.68 7.84 28.44
CA LEU A 400 0.01 7.01 29.44
C LEU A 400 -0.89 6.68 30.64
N PRO A 401 -1.68 7.61 31.23
CA PRO A 401 -2.59 7.26 32.32
C PRO A 401 -3.66 6.24 31.92
N LEU A 402 -4.12 6.25 30.66
CA LEU A 402 -5.11 5.30 30.16
C LEU A 402 -4.48 3.92 29.93
N ALA A 403 -3.23 3.87 29.42
CA ALA A 403 -2.46 2.64 29.32
C ALA A 403 -2.18 2.03 30.71
N GLU A 404 -1.69 2.83 31.67
CA GLU A 404 -1.44 2.37 33.05
C GLU A 404 -2.73 1.89 33.74
N ARG A 405 -3.85 2.60 33.54
CA ARG A 405 -5.17 2.17 34.02
C ARG A 405 -5.57 0.81 33.44
N THR A 406 -5.32 0.59 32.15
CA THR A 406 -5.60 -0.70 31.49
C THR A 406 -4.80 -1.82 32.15
N LEU A 407 -3.51 -1.61 32.41
CA LEU A 407 -2.67 -2.60 33.10
C LEU A 407 -3.16 -2.86 34.52
N GLN A 408 -3.46 -1.79 35.29
CA GLN A 408 -3.98 -1.88 36.66
C GLN A 408 -5.28 -2.68 36.77
N GLU A 409 -6.24 -2.44 35.88
CA GLU A 409 -7.55 -3.11 35.90
C GLU A 409 -7.47 -4.63 35.62
N ASN A 410 -6.41 -5.10 34.97
CA ASN A 410 -6.27 -6.50 34.56
C ASN A 410 -5.27 -7.30 35.40
N HIS A 411 -4.63 -6.68 36.41
CA HIS A 411 -3.71 -7.36 37.33
C HIS A 411 -4.38 -7.71 38.65
N LYS A 412 -4.02 -8.88 39.20
CA LYS A 412 -4.59 -9.36 40.47
C LYS A 412 -3.93 -8.71 41.69
N SER A 413 -2.71 -8.19 41.52
CA SER A 413 -1.84 -7.65 42.57
C SER A 413 -1.09 -6.42 42.06
N GLU A 414 -0.88 -5.43 42.94
CA GLU A 414 -0.07 -4.23 42.62
C GLU A 414 1.38 -4.58 42.26
N ASP A 415 1.95 -5.59 42.91
CA ASP A 415 3.34 -6.03 42.67
C ASP A 415 3.54 -6.68 41.28
N GLU A 416 2.46 -7.04 40.59
CA GLU A 416 2.50 -7.65 39.25
C GLU A 416 2.32 -6.62 38.13
N ILE A 417 1.99 -5.36 38.45
CA ILE A 417 1.74 -4.34 37.44
C ILE A 417 3.07 -3.88 36.85
N PRO A 418 3.33 -4.15 35.56
CA PRO A 418 4.58 -3.76 34.95
C PRO A 418 4.64 -2.24 34.84
N ARG A 419 5.78 -1.67 35.22
CA ARG A 419 6.02 -0.24 35.11
C ARG A 419 6.37 0.11 33.67
N ILE A 420 5.64 1.06 33.10
CA ILE A 420 5.99 1.68 31.81
C ILE A 420 7.11 2.71 32.06
N VAL A 421 8.24 2.51 31.38
CA VAL A 421 9.45 3.35 31.49
C VAL A 421 9.76 4.11 30.21
N GLY A 422 9.16 3.72 29.08
CA GLY A 422 9.38 4.35 27.79
C GLY A 422 8.15 4.35 26.91
N ALA A 423 8.15 5.24 25.92
CA ALA A 423 7.12 5.33 24.90
C ALA A 423 7.78 5.54 23.54
N GLU A 424 7.51 4.63 22.60
CA GLU A 424 7.85 4.78 21.19
C GLU A 424 6.63 5.35 20.46
N TRP A 425 6.80 6.35 19.59
CA TRP A 425 5.69 6.93 18.85
C TRP A 425 6.03 7.19 17.38
N TRP A 426 5.01 7.12 16.53
CA TRP A 426 5.06 7.40 15.11
C TRP A 426 3.68 7.85 14.61
N CYS A 427 3.65 8.45 13.42
CA CYS A 427 2.43 8.95 12.79
C CYS A 427 2.23 8.33 11.42
N HIS A 428 0.98 8.05 11.06
CA HIS A 428 0.60 7.65 9.70
C HIS A 428 -0.45 8.61 9.15
N THR A 429 -0.27 8.97 7.88
CA THR A 429 -1.29 9.60 7.04
C THR A 429 -1.63 8.66 5.89
N ARG A 430 -2.92 8.47 5.63
CA ARG A 430 -3.42 7.64 4.52
C ARG A 430 -4.63 8.30 3.89
N GLN A 431 -4.60 8.47 2.58
CA GLN A 431 -5.75 9.02 1.85
C GLN A 431 -6.93 8.03 1.87
N LEU A 432 -8.11 8.53 2.17
CA LEU A 432 -9.35 7.76 2.18
C LEU A 432 -9.71 7.34 0.75
N GLY A 433 -10.11 6.07 0.59
CA GLY A 433 -10.49 5.51 -0.70
C GLY A 433 -9.34 5.06 -1.62
N ALA A 434 -8.18 5.70 -1.52
CA ALA A 434 -6.97 5.24 -2.20
C ALA A 434 -6.22 4.19 -1.37
N ASN A 435 -6.33 4.20 -0.03
CA ASN A 435 -5.52 3.33 0.83
C ASN A 435 -5.90 1.84 0.75
N LEU A 436 -4.89 0.97 0.61
CA LEU A 436 -5.01 -0.50 0.68
C LEU A 436 -5.01 -1.05 2.12
N GLY A 437 -5.01 -0.16 3.10
CA GLY A 437 -5.00 -0.47 4.53
C GLY A 437 -3.60 -0.39 5.11
N HIS A 438 -3.24 -1.34 5.97
CA HIS A 438 -1.90 -1.47 6.53
C HIS A 438 -1.61 -2.94 6.77
N GLN A 439 -0.40 -3.36 6.40
CA GLN A 439 0.04 -4.75 6.49
C GLN A 439 -0.20 -5.31 7.89
N ILE A 440 -0.66 -6.56 7.96
CA ILE A 440 -0.80 -7.24 9.25
C ILE A 440 0.60 -7.62 9.78
N HIS A 441 0.94 -7.15 10.98
CA HIS A 441 2.24 -7.31 11.60
C HIS A 441 2.17 -7.34 13.13
N PHE A 442 3.33 -7.52 13.76
CA PHE A 442 3.54 -7.34 15.20
C PHE A 442 4.38 -6.09 15.42
N ASP A 443 4.10 -5.32 16.48
CA ASP A 443 4.98 -4.23 16.89
C ASP A 443 6.23 -4.80 17.55
N THR A 444 7.39 -4.67 16.91
CA THR A 444 8.65 -5.26 17.41
C THR A 444 9.70 -4.22 17.75
N ASP A 445 10.59 -4.53 18.71
CA ASP A 445 11.87 -3.82 18.81
C ASP A 445 12.76 -4.29 17.66
N GLU A 446 12.69 -3.57 16.54
CA GLU A 446 13.47 -3.84 15.33
C GLU A 446 14.97 -3.90 15.60
N SER A 447 15.47 -3.09 16.53
CA SER A 447 16.89 -3.08 16.86
C SER A 447 17.33 -4.39 17.53
N LEU A 448 16.53 -4.89 18.47
CA LEU A 448 16.82 -6.14 19.16
C LEU A 448 16.56 -7.36 18.27
N LEU A 449 15.55 -7.28 17.40
CA LEU A 449 15.27 -8.30 16.40
C LEU A 449 16.43 -8.46 15.41
N GLY A 450 16.94 -7.36 14.84
CA GLY A 450 18.08 -7.40 13.93
C GLY A 450 19.37 -7.91 14.59
N ARG A 451 19.67 -7.44 15.81
CA ARG A 451 20.95 -7.75 16.49
C ARG A 451 20.97 -9.11 17.20
N GLU A 452 19.91 -9.45 17.91
CA GLU A 452 19.86 -10.63 18.78
C GLU A 452 18.89 -11.70 18.29
N LYS A 453 18.16 -11.46 17.19
CA LYS A 453 17.06 -12.31 16.70
C LYS A 453 16.04 -12.60 17.81
N LYS A 454 15.85 -11.62 18.71
CA LYS A 454 14.97 -11.72 19.87
C LYS A 454 13.76 -10.83 19.67
N VAL A 455 12.59 -11.46 19.58
CA VAL A 455 11.32 -10.76 19.44
C VAL A 455 10.89 -10.21 20.80
N THR A 456 10.61 -8.91 20.84
CA THR A 456 10.00 -8.24 22.01
C THR A 456 9.04 -7.17 21.52
N HIS A 457 8.06 -6.85 22.35
CA HIS A 457 6.94 -5.98 22.00
C HIS A 457 6.70 -4.95 23.10
N PRO A 458 6.04 -3.82 22.78
CA PRO A 458 5.48 -2.97 23.81
C PRO A 458 4.49 -3.76 24.67
N ILE A 459 4.36 -3.40 25.95
CA ILE A 459 3.35 -4.01 26.83
C ILE A 459 1.93 -3.58 26.43
N VAL A 460 1.81 -2.38 25.85
CA VAL A 460 0.57 -1.83 25.28
C VAL A 460 0.92 -1.16 23.97
N SER A 461 0.28 -1.59 22.90
CA SER A 461 0.23 -0.85 21.64
C SER A 461 -1.05 -0.03 21.57
N SER A 462 -1.00 1.09 20.85
CA SER A 462 -2.13 2.01 20.84
C SER A 462 -2.21 2.89 19.61
N VAL A 463 -3.43 3.33 19.32
CA VAL A 463 -3.78 4.21 18.20
C VAL A 463 -4.66 5.35 18.74
N LEU A 464 -4.17 6.57 18.65
CA LEU A 464 -4.98 7.78 18.76
C LEU A 464 -5.43 8.20 17.35
N TYR A 465 -6.73 8.18 17.12
CA TYR A 465 -7.32 8.60 15.85
C TYR A 465 -7.45 10.13 15.84
N LEU A 466 -6.76 10.79 14.92
CA LEU A 466 -6.82 12.25 14.74
C LEU A 466 -7.82 12.66 13.67
N THR A 467 -8.01 11.84 12.64
CA THR A 467 -9.04 12.03 11.63
C THR A 467 -9.47 10.68 11.05
N GLY A 468 -10.60 10.68 10.34
CA GLY A 468 -11.11 9.53 9.59
C GLY A 468 -12.32 8.84 10.25
N GLY A 469 -12.70 9.26 11.44
CA GLY A 469 -13.89 8.79 12.15
C GLY A 469 -15.12 9.66 11.95
N THR A 470 -15.31 10.25 10.76
CA THR A 470 -16.41 11.19 10.48
C THR A 470 -17.75 10.62 10.96
N GLU A 471 -18.42 11.34 11.87
CA GLU A 471 -19.74 10.96 12.38
C GLU A 471 -20.71 10.89 11.21
N ASP A 472 -21.53 9.83 11.15
CA ASP A 472 -22.62 9.67 10.19
C ASP A 472 -23.62 10.82 10.39
N THR A 473 -23.37 12.00 9.81
CA THR A 473 -24.41 13.00 9.68
C THR A 473 -25.46 12.41 8.74
N GLU A 474 -26.63 12.08 9.29
CA GLU A 474 -27.69 11.35 8.61
C GLU A 474 -27.85 11.81 7.15
N GLY A 475 -27.50 10.94 6.20
CA GLY A 475 -27.73 11.15 4.77
C GLY A 475 -26.52 11.60 3.94
N THR A 476 -25.30 11.68 4.49
CA THR A 476 -24.08 11.87 3.68
C THR A 476 -23.27 10.58 3.62
N ASP A 477 -23.07 10.04 2.41
CA ASP A 477 -22.13 8.94 2.13
C ASP A 477 -20.67 9.46 2.26
N SER A 478 -20.27 9.90 3.47
CA SER A 478 -18.90 10.32 3.71
C SER A 478 -17.98 9.08 3.70
N PRO A 479 -16.82 9.16 3.02
CA PRO A 479 -15.86 8.07 3.04
C PRO A 479 -15.42 7.78 4.48
N LYS A 480 -15.53 6.51 4.89
CA LYS A 480 -15.08 6.05 6.21
C LYS A 480 -13.66 5.53 6.10
N ALA A 481 -12.83 5.83 7.09
CA ALA A 481 -11.50 5.27 7.19
C ALA A 481 -11.52 3.76 7.46
N GLY A 482 -10.45 3.09 7.02
CA GLY A 482 -10.25 1.67 7.27
C GLY A 482 -10.19 1.34 8.77
N ALA A 483 -10.89 0.27 9.16
CA ALA A 483 -10.91 -0.21 10.54
C ALA A 483 -9.56 -0.83 10.95
N THR A 484 -9.11 -0.54 12.17
CA THR A 484 -7.99 -1.26 12.77
C THR A 484 -8.49 -2.61 13.24
N ILE A 485 -7.75 -3.68 12.92
CA ILE A 485 -8.07 -5.05 13.33
C ILE A 485 -6.98 -5.61 14.21
N VAL A 486 -7.35 -6.36 15.25
CA VAL A 486 -6.44 -7.04 16.17
C VAL A 486 -6.84 -8.49 16.26
N PHE A 487 -5.89 -9.41 16.16
CA PHE A 487 -6.10 -10.84 16.22
C PHE A 487 -5.58 -11.40 17.54
N ASP A 488 -6.21 -12.43 18.10
CA ASP A 488 -5.70 -13.18 19.26
C ASP A 488 -4.54 -14.12 18.90
N GLN A 489 -3.62 -13.63 18.07
CA GLN A 489 -2.42 -14.32 17.63
C GLN A 489 -1.21 -13.52 18.09
N THR A 490 -0.22 -14.23 18.61
CA THR A 490 1.09 -13.74 19.07
C THR A 490 2.20 -14.42 18.28
N PRO A 491 3.46 -13.96 18.34
CA PRO A 491 4.56 -14.63 17.63
C PRO A 491 4.81 -16.07 18.07
N ASP A 492 4.41 -16.43 19.30
CA ASP A 492 4.53 -17.78 19.84
C ASP A 492 3.33 -18.69 19.49
N SER A 493 2.32 -18.15 18.81
CA SER A 493 1.10 -18.88 18.46
C SER A 493 1.41 -20.01 17.47
N LYS A 494 0.78 -21.17 17.72
CA LYS A 494 0.91 -22.36 16.88
C LYS A 494 -0.35 -22.66 16.08
N GLU A 495 -1.42 -21.96 16.41
CA GLU A 495 -2.74 -22.10 15.80
C GLU A 495 -3.13 -20.75 15.20
N VAL A 496 -4.08 -20.77 14.27
CA VAL A 496 -4.66 -19.53 13.72
C VAL A 496 -5.43 -18.78 14.81
N ALA A 497 -5.44 -17.46 14.73
CA ALA A 497 -6.29 -16.63 15.59
C ALA A 497 -7.76 -17.10 15.55
N SER A 498 -8.36 -17.24 16.73
CA SER A 498 -9.75 -17.62 16.92
C SER A 498 -10.67 -16.39 16.88
N LYS A 499 -10.15 -15.20 17.22
CA LYS A 499 -10.89 -13.94 17.33
C LYS A 499 -10.16 -12.82 16.59
N ALA A 500 -10.94 -11.96 15.96
CA ALA A 500 -10.49 -10.66 15.47
C ALA A 500 -11.37 -9.56 16.04
N TRP A 501 -10.77 -8.62 16.77
CA TRP A 501 -11.40 -7.37 17.20
C TRP A 501 -11.36 -6.35 16.06
N VAL A 502 -12.43 -5.57 15.93
CA VAL A 502 -12.55 -4.53 14.91
C VAL A 502 -12.78 -3.19 15.59
N CYS A 503 -11.89 -2.24 15.33
CA CYS A 503 -11.99 -0.87 15.81
C CYS A 503 -12.19 0.09 14.64
N HIS A 504 -13.38 0.66 14.57
CA HIS A 504 -13.66 1.78 13.68
C HIS A 504 -12.95 3.04 14.20
N PRO A 505 -12.28 3.82 13.32
CA PRO A 505 -11.71 5.10 13.71
C PRO A 505 -12.81 6.01 14.29
N LYS A 506 -12.54 6.60 15.45
CA LYS A 506 -13.38 7.64 16.07
C LYS A 506 -12.47 8.82 16.36
N ASP A 507 -12.74 9.98 15.77
CA ASP A 507 -11.92 11.17 15.95
C ASP A 507 -11.72 11.51 17.43
N ASN A 508 -10.49 11.81 17.82
CA ASN A 508 -10.06 12.06 19.20
C ASN A 508 -10.35 10.91 20.18
N ALA A 509 -10.37 9.66 19.71
CA ALA A 509 -10.47 8.47 20.54
C ALA A 509 -9.15 7.69 20.57
N PHE A 510 -8.91 6.97 21.67
CA PHE A 510 -7.67 6.21 21.90
C PHE A 510 -7.95 4.74 22.09
N MET A 511 -7.57 3.95 21.10
CA MET A 511 -7.60 2.50 21.15
C MET A 511 -6.30 1.99 21.76
N ASN A 512 -6.39 0.98 22.62
CA ASN A 512 -5.21 0.22 23.05
C ASN A 512 -5.48 -1.30 23.06
N PHE A 513 -4.39 -2.06 22.92
CA PHE A 513 -4.39 -3.52 22.88
C PHE A 513 -3.03 -4.06 23.37
N PRO A 514 -2.96 -5.34 23.79
CA PRO A 514 -1.68 -5.97 24.14
C PRO A 514 -0.69 -5.92 22.97
N GLY A 515 0.50 -5.38 23.18
CA GLY A 515 1.42 -5.07 22.06
C GLY A 515 2.04 -6.27 21.35
N ASN A 516 1.90 -7.47 21.92
CA ASN A 516 2.32 -8.72 21.28
C ASN A 516 1.25 -9.32 20.35
N MET A 517 0.12 -8.64 20.14
CA MET A 517 -0.95 -9.14 19.27
C MET A 517 -0.73 -8.72 17.82
N LEU A 518 -1.05 -9.66 16.93
CA LEU A 518 -1.06 -9.46 15.49
C LEU A 518 -2.15 -8.46 15.13
N HIS A 519 -1.83 -7.44 14.34
CA HIS A 519 -2.78 -6.37 14.02
C HIS A 519 -2.48 -5.70 12.68
N GLY A 520 -3.44 -4.96 12.16
CA GLY A 520 -3.31 -4.22 10.90
C GLY A 520 -4.48 -3.27 10.69
N VAL A 521 -4.61 -2.71 9.48
CA VAL A 521 -5.72 -1.82 9.12
C VAL A 521 -6.35 -2.32 7.84
N LEU A 522 -7.66 -2.52 7.80
CA LEU A 522 -8.34 -2.94 6.58
C LEU A 522 -8.42 -1.77 5.56
N PRO A 523 -8.46 -2.06 4.26
CA PRO A 523 -8.80 -1.07 3.25
C PRO A 523 -10.21 -0.52 3.48
N CYS A 524 -10.46 0.68 2.96
CA CYS A 524 -11.78 1.30 2.97
C CYS A 524 -12.31 1.51 1.56
N THR A 525 -13.63 1.43 1.41
CA THR A 525 -14.30 1.88 0.19
C THR A 525 -14.15 3.39 0.09
N GLY A 526 -13.60 3.87 -1.01
CA GLY A 526 -13.56 5.30 -1.29
C GLY A 526 -14.96 5.83 -1.56
N GLY A 527 -15.30 6.96 -0.96
CA GLY A 527 -16.39 7.81 -1.42
C GLY A 527 -15.88 8.69 -2.56
N ARG A 528 -16.71 8.97 -3.57
CA ARG A 528 -16.34 9.97 -4.60
C ARG A 528 -16.11 11.30 -3.91
N VAL A 529 -14.89 11.84 -4.04
CA VAL A 529 -14.56 13.17 -3.52
C VAL A 529 -15.49 14.19 -4.20
N PRO A 530 -16.36 14.89 -3.46
CA PRO A 530 -17.18 15.94 -4.04
C PRO A 530 -16.24 17.03 -4.57
N LYS A 531 -16.45 17.52 -5.81
CA LYS A 531 -15.70 18.61 -6.44
C LYS A 531 -15.90 20.00 -5.77
N LYS A 532 -15.91 20.08 -4.43
CA LYS A 532 -15.99 21.35 -3.69
C LYS A 532 -14.58 21.89 -3.42
N ASN A 533 -14.51 23.18 -3.06
CA ASN A 533 -13.29 23.97 -2.82
C ASN A 533 -12.13 23.16 -2.21
N GLU A 534 -10.98 23.17 -2.89
CA GLU A 534 -9.86 22.24 -2.70
C GLU A 534 -9.24 22.24 -1.28
N GLU A 535 -9.24 23.38 -0.57
CA GLU A 535 -8.49 23.50 0.70
C GLU A 535 -9.15 22.79 1.90
N ASP A 536 -10.48 22.86 2.06
CA ASP A 536 -11.19 22.18 3.17
C ASP A 536 -11.36 20.66 2.94
N VAL A 537 -11.18 20.22 1.69
CA VAL A 537 -11.30 18.82 1.29
C VAL A 537 -10.07 18.03 1.76
N ILE A 538 -8.86 18.59 1.71
CA ILE A 538 -7.62 17.82 1.93
C ILE A 538 -7.50 17.26 3.37
N LEU A 539 -7.88 18.02 4.40
CA LEU A 539 -7.79 17.55 5.80
C LEU A 539 -8.85 16.50 6.14
N SER A 540 -10.04 16.60 5.57
CA SER A 540 -11.16 15.68 5.82
C SER A 540 -11.05 14.34 5.06
N HIS A 541 -10.08 14.24 4.14
CA HIS A 541 -9.93 13.09 3.24
C HIS A 541 -8.77 12.15 3.59
N ASN A 542 -8.13 12.33 4.75
CA ASN A 542 -7.09 11.42 5.23
C ASN A 542 -7.46 10.80 6.57
N ARG A 543 -7.01 9.56 6.77
CA ARG A 543 -6.92 8.90 8.08
C ARG A 543 -5.57 9.27 8.69
N LEU A 544 -5.58 10.15 9.68
CA LEU A 544 -4.42 10.55 10.46
C LEU A 544 -4.45 9.80 11.81
N THR A 545 -3.34 9.13 12.14
CA THR A 545 -3.21 8.42 13.41
C THR A 545 -1.87 8.71 14.07
N PHE A 546 -1.92 8.95 15.37
CA PHE A 546 -0.76 9.03 16.27
C PHE A 546 -0.69 7.73 17.07
N MET A 547 0.37 6.95 16.90
CA MET A 547 0.51 5.62 17.51
C MET A 547 1.58 5.65 18.58
N VAL A 548 1.37 4.85 19.63
CA VAL A 548 2.32 4.75 20.74
C VAL A 548 2.46 3.30 21.20
N GLY A 549 3.68 2.80 21.19
CA GLY A 549 4.10 1.59 21.90
C GLY A 549 4.61 1.95 23.29
N PHE A 550 3.98 1.46 24.34
CA PHE A 550 4.43 1.66 25.73
C PHE A 550 5.31 0.50 26.17
N TRP A 551 6.51 0.81 26.67
CA TRP A 551 7.54 -0.17 26.95
C TRP A 551 7.87 -0.25 28.44
N THR A 552 8.13 -1.48 28.90
CA THR A 552 8.57 -1.79 30.28
C THR A 552 10.08 -1.83 30.43
N ARG A 553 10.80 -1.58 29.33
CA ARG A 553 12.24 -1.43 29.26
C ARG A 553 12.59 -0.24 28.38
N ASN A 554 13.83 0.24 28.50
CA ASN A 554 14.35 1.20 27.56
C ASN A 554 14.83 0.46 26.29
N VAL A 555 14.14 0.67 25.17
CA VAL A 555 14.46 0.00 23.89
C VAL A 555 15.72 0.54 23.23
N THR A 556 16.20 1.69 23.66
CA THR A 556 17.43 2.29 23.13
C THR A 556 18.69 1.67 23.73
N GLU A 557 18.54 0.82 24.75
CA GLU A 557 19.66 0.13 25.39
C GLU A 557 20.39 -0.78 24.39
N GLY A 558 21.69 -0.53 24.21
CA GLY A 558 22.53 -1.28 23.29
C GLY A 558 22.53 -0.79 21.84
N MET A 559 21.73 0.22 21.46
CA MET A 559 21.75 0.80 20.10
C MET A 559 23.01 1.63 19.79
N GLY A 560 23.85 1.90 20.80
CA GLY A 560 25.04 2.74 20.66
C GLY A 560 24.74 4.25 20.66
N GLU A 561 25.79 5.07 20.53
CA GLU A 561 25.68 6.54 20.51
C GLU A 561 25.17 7.09 19.16
N HIS A 562 25.31 6.31 18.09
CA HIS A 562 24.97 6.71 16.71
C HIS A 562 23.61 6.19 16.27
N ARG A 563 22.56 6.50 17.03
CA ARG A 563 21.19 6.25 16.55
C ARG A 563 20.93 7.11 15.32
N THR A 564 20.46 6.49 14.24
CA THR A 564 19.99 7.23 13.07
C THR A 564 18.79 8.09 13.48
N LEU A 565 18.74 9.32 12.96
CA LEU A 565 17.72 10.28 13.36
C LEU A 565 16.30 9.79 13.00
N TYR A 566 16.20 9.19 11.82
CA TYR A 566 14.97 8.65 11.26
C TYR A 566 15.13 7.15 11.00
N GLY A 567 15.47 6.41 12.05
CA GLY A 567 15.35 4.95 12.07
C GLY A 567 14.40 4.49 13.16
N PRO A 568 14.31 3.18 13.41
CA PRO A 568 13.54 2.65 14.52
C PRO A 568 14.03 3.21 15.86
N CYS A 569 13.11 3.71 16.69
CA CYS A 569 13.42 4.27 18.02
C CYS A 569 14.47 5.40 18.00
N GLY A 570 14.48 6.21 16.94
CA GLY A 570 15.35 7.36 16.78
C GLY A 570 15.15 8.43 17.88
N PRO A 571 16.13 9.33 18.09
CA PRO A 571 15.90 10.53 18.88
C PRO A 571 15.01 11.52 18.11
N LEU A 572 14.33 12.40 18.82
CA LEU A 572 13.63 13.53 18.18
C LEU A 572 14.65 14.41 17.43
N PRO A 573 14.36 14.87 16.20
CA PRO A 573 15.26 15.77 15.48
C PRO A 573 15.60 17.03 16.26
N PRO A 574 16.82 17.57 16.08
CA PRO A 574 17.16 18.85 16.68
C PRO A 574 16.30 19.96 16.06
N THR A 575 15.99 20.99 16.84
CA THR A 575 15.24 22.15 16.36
C THR A 575 16.08 22.99 15.39
N THR A 576 16.04 22.64 14.10
CA THR A 576 16.75 23.33 13.00
C THR A 576 15.75 23.87 11.97
N GLU A 577 16.23 24.61 10.96
CA GLU A 577 15.40 25.05 9.83
C GLU A 577 14.92 23.86 8.97
N GLU A 578 15.73 22.79 8.90
CA GLU A 578 15.39 21.53 8.24
C GLU A 578 14.35 20.69 9.01
N HIS A 579 14.12 21.02 10.29
CA HIS A 579 13.22 20.31 11.19
C HIS A 579 12.26 21.30 11.86
N SER A 580 11.64 22.16 11.04
CA SER A 580 10.75 23.21 11.49
C SER A 580 9.52 22.65 12.23
N TRP A 581 9.07 21.43 11.90
CA TRP A 581 7.97 20.77 12.62
C TRP A 581 8.30 20.51 14.09
N VAL A 582 9.57 20.24 14.43
CA VAL A 582 10.01 20.05 15.82
C VAL A 582 9.88 21.36 16.58
N LYS A 583 10.28 22.48 15.95
CA LYS A 583 10.13 23.81 16.52
C LYS A 583 8.67 24.12 16.82
N GLU A 584 7.78 23.82 15.87
CA GLU A 584 6.34 23.99 16.03
C GLU A 584 5.80 23.18 17.22
N SER A 585 6.23 21.92 17.36
CA SER A 585 5.83 21.06 18.47
C SER A 585 6.24 21.58 19.86
N GLN A 586 7.30 22.40 19.93
CA GLN A 586 7.82 23.00 21.17
C GLN A 586 7.14 24.34 21.50
N MET A 587 6.39 24.95 20.57
CA MET A 587 5.76 26.25 20.78
C MET A 587 4.75 26.23 21.94
N GLY A 588 5.05 27.01 22.98
CA GLY A 588 4.25 27.07 24.21
C GLY A 588 4.67 26.09 25.31
N TYR A 589 5.82 25.43 25.15
CA TYR A 589 6.45 24.58 26.17
C TYR A 589 7.77 25.15 26.73
N ASP A 590 8.12 26.40 26.37
CA ASP A 590 9.32 27.10 26.84
C ASP A 590 9.40 27.27 28.37
N GLU A 591 10.62 27.36 28.89
CA GLU A 591 10.93 27.11 30.31
C GLU A 591 10.30 28.08 31.33
N SER A 592 9.72 29.21 30.92
CA SER A 592 9.59 30.40 31.78
C SER A 592 8.18 30.84 32.20
N ALA A 593 7.06 30.32 31.66
CA ALA A 593 5.79 31.07 31.79
C ALA A 593 4.54 30.37 32.39
N GLU A 594 4.39 29.04 32.46
CA GLU A 594 3.05 28.45 32.74
C GLU A 594 2.99 27.26 33.71
N LEU A 595 3.94 27.12 34.64
CA LEU A 595 3.93 25.96 35.55
C LEU A 595 2.82 26.00 36.62
N GLU A 596 2.24 27.17 36.91
CA GLU A 596 1.19 27.32 37.94
C GLU A 596 -0.23 27.17 37.40
N THR A 597 -0.51 27.55 36.16
CA THR A 597 -1.86 27.45 35.55
C THR A 597 -2.23 26.04 35.09
N ARG A 598 -1.25 25.17 34.78
CA ARG A 598 -1.53 23.78 34.34
C ARG A 598 -1.72 22.77 35.48
N LYS A 599 -1.28 23.08 36.71
CA LYS A 599 -1.48 22.17 37.86
C LYS A 599 -2.95 22.09 38.30
N THR A 600 -3.75 23.11 38.01
CA THR A 600 -5.14 23.23 38.47
C THR A 600 -6.17 22.46 37.65
N THR A 601 -5.82 21.97 36.45
CA THR A 601 -6.71 21.13 35.61
C THR A 601 -6.49 19.62 35.79
N LYS A 602 -5.57 19.19 36.66
CA LYS A 602 -5.30 17.77 36.94
C LYS A 602 -6.42 17.07 37.74
N CYS A 603 -7.46 17.80 38.19
CA CYS A 603 -8.39 17.37 39.23
C CYS A 603 -9.77 16.86 38.77
N ASP A 604 -10.13 16.90 37.47
CA ASP A 604 -11.45 16.43 36.99
C ASP A 604 -11.37 15.26 35.99
N ARG A 605 -10.33 14.43 36.08
CA ARG A 605 -10.07 13.26 35.20
C ARG A 605 -11.04 12.07 35.40
N MET A 606 -12.21 12.27 36.02
CA MET A 606 -13.02 11.18 36.58
C MET A 606 -14.10 10.57 35.67
N SER A 607 -14.19 10.89 34.37
CA SER A 607 -15.25 10.30 33.53
C SER A 607 -14.85 9.90 32.11
N THR A 608 -13.60 9.50 31.87
CA THR A 608 -13.27 8.81 30.61
C THR A 608 -13.77 7.38 30.68
N SER A 609 -14.80 7.09 29.88
CA SER A 609 -15.34 5.76 29.64
C SER A 609 -14.50 5.02 28.60
N TYR A 610 -14.66 3.70 28.57
CA TYR A 610 -14.15 2.89 27.47
C TYR A 610 -15.18 1.86 27.05
N GLU A 611 -15.08 1.47 25.79
CA GLU A 611 -15.79 0.34 25.20
C GLU A 611 -14.77 -0.78 24.95
N VAL A 612 -15.12 -2.02 25.32
CA VAL A 612 -14.40 -3.19 24.82
C VAL A 612 -14.75 -3.34 23.34
N LEU A 613 -13.74 -3.58 22.50
CA LEU A 613 -13.96 -3.66 21.06
C LEU A 613 -14.84 -4.87 20.71
N PRO A 614 -15.72 -4.75 19.70
CA PRO A 614 -16.43 -5.90 19.16
C PRO A 614 -15.44 -6.84 18.49
N TYR A 615 -15.72 -8.14 18.55
CA TYR A 615 -14.93 -9.16 17.87
C TYR A 615 -15.80 -10.16 17.12
N THR A 616 -15.19 -10.83 16.15
CA THR A 616 -15.79 -11.94 15.41
C THR A 616 -14.92 -13.19 15.55
N SER A 617 -15.56 -14.36 15.39
CA SER A 617 -14.91 -15.67 15.33
C SER A 617 -15.58 -16.52 14.23
N PRO A 618 -14.82 -17.28 13.42
CA PRO A 618 -13.35 -17.33 13.41
C PRO A 618 -12.74 -16.05 12.82
N ALA A 619 -11.46 -15.81 13.08
CA ALA A 619 -10.71 -14.68 12.53
C ALA A 619 -10.19 -14.95 11.11
N TRP A 620 -9.86 -16.22 10.85
CA TRP A 620 -9.35 -16.72 9.58
C TRP A 620 -10.33 -17.69 8.92
N ASP A 621 -10.35 -17.72 7.59
CA ASP A 621 -11.09 -18.65 6.75
C ASP A 621 -10.08 -19.46 5.92
N GLU A 622 -10.02 -20.78 6.16
CA GLU A 622 -9.20 -21.70 5.38
C GLU A 622 -9.95 -22.09 4.10
N PHE A 623 -9.41 -21.75 2.93
CA PHE A 623 -10.07 -21.99 1.64
C PHE A 623 -9.34 -22.99 0.73
N VAL A 624 -8.16 -23.46 1.14
CA VAL A 624 -7.44 -24.57 0.49
C VAL A 624 -7.02 -25.57 1.57
N LYS A 625 -7.65 -26.75 1.59
CA LYS A 625 -7.17 -27.85 2.42
C LYS A 625 -5.90 -28.43 1.81
N MET A 626 -4.77 -28.26 2.49
CA MET A 626 -3.47 -28.81 2.10
C MET A 626 -3.42 -30.35 2.08
N GLU A 627 -4.42 -31.03 2.63
CA GLU A 627 -4.40 -32.49 2.76
C GLU A 627 -4.72 -33.21 1.44
N GLY A 628 -3.67 -33.68 0.78
CA GLY A 628 -3.72 -34.86 -0.10
C GLY A 628 -3.91 -34.62 -1.60
N ASN A 629 -4.16 -33.39 -2.06
CA ASN A 629 -4.57 -33.14 -3.44
C ASN A 629 -3.54 -32.43 -4.34
N LYS A 630 -2.26 -32.38 -3.95
CA LYS A 630 -1.18 -31.96 -4.87
C LYS A 630 -1.18 -32.77 -6.18
N ALA A 631 -1.63 -34.02 -6.13
CA ALA A 631 -1.71 -34.89 -7.32
C ALA A 631 -2.96 -34.65 -8.20
N SER A 632 -4.03 -34.01 -7.72
CA SER A 632 -5.28 -33.87 -8.49
C SER A 632 -5.52 -32.47 -9.05
N ILE A 633 -4.90 -31.41 -8.51
CA ILE A 633 -4.99 -30.06 -9.11
C ILE A 633 -3.94 -29.90 -10.23
N ALA A 634 -2.77 -30.51 -10.07
CA ALA A 634 -1.73 -30.55 -11.11
C ALA A 634 -2.16 -31.25 -12.41
N ALA A 635 -3.26 -32.00 -12.40
CA ALA A 635 -3.67 -32.83 -13.53
C ALA A 635 -4.63 -32.12 -14.51
N THR A 636 -5.18 -30.95 -14.20
CA THR A 636 -6.26 -30.36 -15.03
C THR A 636 -6.09 -28.91 -15.45
N SER A 637 -5.10 -28.17 -14.95
CA SER A 637 -4.77 -26.83 -15.47
C SER A 637 -3.27 -26.62 -15.48
N SER A 638 -2.69 -26.52 -16.68
CA SER A 638 -1.27 -26.26 -16.94
C SER A 638 -0.84 -24.82 -16.65
N SER A 639 -1.64 -24.04 -15.92
CA SER A 639 -1.30 -22.65 -15.61
C SER A 639 -0.35 -22.62 -14.40
N PRO A 640 0.77 -21.88 -14.46
CA PRO A 640 1.67 -21.72 -13.33
C PRO A 640 0.94 -21.06 -12.16
N THR A 641 1.37 -21.40 -10.94
CA THR A 641 0.91 -20.68 -9.75
C THR A 641 1.43 -19.25 -9.83
N LEU A 642 0.58 -18.26 -9.57
CA LEU A 642 0.98 -16.85 -9.54
C LEU A 642 1.69 -16.53 -8.22
N ASP A 643 2.68 -15.65 -8.29
CA ASP A 643 3.36 -15.10 -7.12
C ASP A 643 2.61 -13.89 -6.57
N VAL A 644 2.63 -13.72 -5.25
CA VAL A 644 2.00 -12.56 -4.62
C VAL A 644 2.87 -11.33 -4.89
N PRO A 645 2.33 -10.24 -5.48
CA PRO A 645 3.11 -9.03 -5.73
C PRO A 645 3.57 -8.40 -4.41
N LYS A 646 4.89 -8.30 -4.19
CA LYS A 646 5.48 -7.86 -2.92
C LYS A 646 4.94 -6.52 -2.43
N GLY A 647 4.81 -5.53 -3.33
CA GLY A 647 4.28 -4.20 -3.01
C GLY A 647 2.78 -4.15 -2.64
N LEU A 648 2.05 -5.26 -2.84
CA LEU A 648 0.62 -5.36 -2.53
C LEU A 648 0.34 -6.30 -1.35
N ASP A 649 1.33 -7.05 -0.85
CA ASP A 649 1.12 -8.03 0.21
C ASP A 649 0.95 -7.39 1.59
N HIS A 650 -0.31 -7.04 1.88
CA HIS A 650 -0.74 -6.58 3.20
C HIS A 650 -1.07 -7.74 4.15
N ARG A 651 -0.85 -8.99 3.73
CA ARG A 651 -1.07 -10.22 4.50
C ARG A 651 -2.51 -10.44 4.99
N TYR A 652 -3.48 -9.91 4.24
CA TYR A 652 -4.89 -10.28 4.41
C TYR A 652 -5.20 -11.67 3.87
N PHE A 653 -4.34 -12.17 2.98
CA PHE A 653 -4.37 -13.50 2.40
C PHE A 653 -2.99 -14.09 2.58
N VAL A 654 -2.89 -15.26 3.20
CA VAL A 654 -1.60 -15.83 3.61
C VAL A 654 -1.51 -17.32 3.35
N LEU A 655 -0.28 -17.78 3.15
CA LEU A 655 0.07 -19.18 3.21
C LEU A 655 0.41 -19.53 4.66
N ASN A 656 -0.25 -20.55 5.22
CA ASN A 656 0.07 -21.06 6.56
C ASN A 656 -0.04 -19.98 7.67
N ALA A 657 -1.24 -19.42 7.84
CA ALA A 657 -1.56 -18.36 8.80
C ALA A 657 -0.98 -18.53 10.23
N PRO A 658 -0.88 -19.75 10.81
CA PRO A 658 -0.28 -19.91 12.14
C PRO A 658 1.18 -19.44 12.23
N HIS A 659 1.97 -19.62 11.17
CA HIS A 659 3.43 -19.46 11.22
C HIS A 659 3.97 -18.36 10.31
N CYS A 660 3.24 -17.95 9.27
CA CYS A 660 3.78 -16.99 8.29
C CYS A 660 4.21 -15.65 8.90
N PHE A 661 3.52 -15.18 9.95
CA PHE A 661 3.86 -13.93 10.59
C PHE A 661 5.13 -14.05 11.44
N SER A 662 5.28 -15.12 12.22
CA SER A 662 6.49 -15.36 13.01
C SER A 662 7.69 -15.64 12.12
N ASP A 663 7.51 -16.43 11.06
CA ASP A 663 8.59 -16.78 10.13
C ASP A 663 9.13 -15.54 9.43
N SER A 664 8.24 -14.62 9.06
CA SER A 664 8.63 -13.40 8.37
C SER A 664 9.47 -12.43 9.20
N LEU A 665 9.42 -12.52 10.54
CA LEU A 665 10.26 -11.70 11.43
C LEU A 665 11.76 -12.00 11.22
N PHE A 666 12.08 -13.13 10.59
CA PHE A 666 13.45 -13.60 10.39
C PHE A 666 13.85 -13.72 8.91
N GLN A 667 12.94 -13.45 7.96
CA GLN A 667 13.19 -13.70 6.53
C GLN A 667 13.90 -12.56 5.80
N ASN A 668 13.77 -11.32 6.25
CA ASN A 668 14.35 -10.17 5.56
C ASN A 668 15.59 -9.70 6.29
N GLU A 669 16.79 -10.08 5.88
CA GLU A 669 18.00 -9.37 6.33
C GLU A 669 18.13 -7.99 5.67
N ASP A 670 17.49 -7.80 4.50
CA ASP A 670 17.58 -6.60 3.66
C ASP A 670 16.48 -5.54 3.91
N CYS A 671 15.57 -5.76 4.86
CA CYS A 671 14.57 -4.74 5.26
C CYS A 671 14.96 -3.96 6.52
N PHE A 672 16.19 -4.14 7.02
CA PHE A 672 16.67 -3.58 8.30
C PHE A 672 17.65 -2.42 8.13
#